data_AF-A0A358N435-F1
#
_entry.id   AF-A0A358N435-F1
#
_cell.length_a   1.000
_cell.length_b   1.000
_cell.length_c   1.000
_cell.angle_alpha   90.00
_cell.angle_beta   90.00
_cell.angle_gamma   90.00
#
_symmetry.space_group_name_H-M   'P 1'
#
loop_
_entity.id
_entity.type
_entity.pdbx_description
1 polymer ?
#
loop_
_entity_poly.entity_id
_entity_poly.type
_entity_poly.pdbx_seq_one_letter_code
_entity_poly.pdbx_strand_id
1 'polypeptide(L)'
;MIKNIFTMMCTVGLLAFSGEACADLPKAFLSTYCIDCHGFETQKSDRRFDGLNEAITDLKQLELWQEIVDQLNLGNMPPPKEKQPGGLEKARIIALITAEIAAARAELVTSGGHTVMRRLNRFEYQQTIGDLLSLNVQAWNPAADFPPDVKVEGFDNNGRGLVTSGMLLDHYLGAAEEAVSRATHFGPRPVSKQYAQQTPYYFDGKEKWKLPKIFHVDRFRFIPDTPYTDMYGRHYRGGHIPFRPLYGGVAESGMYTIRVKAAAIDRDHPYGDALDDFRNGDPLVLEVATVDREGSVESTGSITTERSVGLAELTSEEPTWFEWTTHIDQGFEPEVRFRNGTTATKRLVRIITQKAAEHPEVAPFAEMKSGMQKSHGLLKVYRGPKLRIYDIQVGGPHIDQWPPAGHKLMYGDLQPDELNRSTITQRLRTFAAGAFRRPLRGDELSPIERMVTEKLDSGMEPLAALQLGFQTILCSPSFIYMREAEGTLDGYSLASRLSYFLWSSQPDTVLIEHAKAGQLSDANVLASEVNRMLKDPRSERFVNQFVRRWLDWDNIGEMPVSGEFHVYYRDNLETAMAGETTTFFRHILDQNLPPKSFLDADYTFVNRELAAHYGLAPVEGNHLRQVSTAGSVRGGLLTQGSFLTASANGVDTSPVVRGIYVLQKVMGYTPPPPPDDVPEIEPDISGAKTVREELAKHRSITTCAECHRKIDPLGFALENFDPIGAWRTEYGKKLPVDASGKLPSGEVFDDIRQLRTLLIERHETFTRSLTEKLMTYALGREVEVGDRPTIDRICEDMADPDQGLRDLIQAVVASESFLKN
;
A
#
# COMPACT_ATOMS: atom_id res chain seq x y z
N MET A 1 39.38 43.25 -59.59
CA MET A 1 40.25 42.29 -60.32
C MET A 1 39.41 41.04 -60.57
N ILE A 2 38.96 40.78 -61.81
CA ILE A 2 39.48 39.70 -62.70
C ILE A 2 39.14 38.32 -62.09
N LYS A 3 38.34 37.38 -62.61
CA LYS A 3 37.80 36.96 -63.94
C LYS A 3 36.61 35.99 -63.66
N ASN A 4 35.46 36.01 -64.38
CA ASN A 4 35.12 35.26 -65.63
C ASN A 4 35.21 33.71 -65.48
N ILE A 5 34.21 32.85 -65.72
CA ILE A 5 33.28 32.57 -66.88
C ILE A 5 32.11 31.67 -66.38
N PHE A 6 30.83 32.00 -66.56
CA PHE A 6 29.88 31.67 -67.66
C PHE A 6 29.47 30.18 -67.89
N THR A 7 28.28 29.85 -67.37
CA THR A 7 27.09 29.21 -68.01
C THR A 7 27.22 28.01 -68.95
N MET A 8 26.52 26.91 -68.64
CA MET A 8 25.68 26.21 -69.64
C MET A 8 24.48 25.49 -69.01
N MET A 9 23.33 25.71 -69.64
CA MET A 9 21.98 25.23 -69.32
C MET A 9 21.75 23.85 -69.94
N CYS A 10 21.13 22.92 -69.21
CA CYS A 10 20.51 21.72 -69.78
C CYS A 10 19.24 21.37 -69.00
N THR A 11 18.10 21.53 -69.66
CA THR A 11 16.77 21.07 -69.26
C THR A 11 16.68 19.54 -69.37
N VAL A 12 16.36 18.85 -68.27
CA VAL A 12 15.73 17.52 -68.28
C VAL A 12 14.70 17.48 -67.15
N GLY A 13 13.48 17.04 -67.47
CA GLY A 13 12.32 17.08 -66.59
C GLY A 13 12.51 16.27 -65.30
N LEU A 14 12.00 16.84 -64.20
CA LEU A 14 11.74 16.11 -62.96
C LEU A 14 10.62 15.10 -63.22
N LEU A 15 10.98 13.82 -63.27
CA LEU A 15 10.07 12.75 -62.91
C LEU A 15 10.02 12.71 -61.38
N ALA A 16 8.83 13.01 -60.85
CA ALA A 16 8.49 12.73 -59.46
C ALA A 16 8.56 11.22 -59.23
N PHE A 17 9.46 10.77 -58.37
CA PHE A 17 9.34 9.48 -57.72
C PHE A 17 8.46 9.66 -56.48
N SER A 18 7.16 9.54 -56.66
CA SER A 18 6.24 9.14 -55.60
C SER A 18 6.39 7.62 -55.43
N GLY A 19 7.01 7.22 -54.33
CA GLY A 19 7.09 5.82 -53.90
C GLY A 19 6.74 5.72 -52.43
N GLU A 20 5.44 5.84 -52.11
CA GLU A 20 4.89 5.18 -50.94
C GLU A 20 4.86 3.68 -51.25
N ALA A 21 5.79 2.94 -50.67
CA ALA A 21 5.66 1.49 -50.57
C ALA A 21 5.11 1.19 -49.18
N CYS A 22 3.80 0.96 -49.10
CA CYS A 22 3.20 0.23 -47.99
C CYS A 22 3.82 -1.18 -48.02
N ALA A 23 4.57 -1.57 -46.99
CA ALA A 23 5.17 -2.90 -46.95
C ALA A 23 4.12 -3.87 -46.42
N ASP A 24 3.63 -4.79 -47.27
CA ASP A 24 2.62 -5.77 -46.85
C ASP A 24 3.10 -6.57 -45.62
N LEU A 25 2.22 -6.71 -44.61
CA LEU A 25 2.51 -7.52 -43.42
C LEU A 25 2.87 -8.97 -43.81
N PRO A 26 3.76 -9.64 -43.07
CA PRO A 26 4.53 -10.77 -43.60
C PRO A 26 3.76 -12.11 -43.55
N LYS A 27 2.78 -12.28 -44.43
CA LYS A 27 1.98 -13.52 -44.56
C LYS A 27 2.83 -14.77 -44.76
N ALA A 28 3.91 -14.67 -45.54
CA ALA A 28 4.81 -15.79 -45.78
C ALA A 28 5.52 -16.27 -44.50
N PHE A 29 5.87 -15.33 -43.60
CA PHE A 29 6.47 -15.66 -42.32
C PHE A 29 5.45 -16.34 -41.40
N LEU A 30 4.25 -15.77 -41.27
CA LEU A 30 3.17 -16.38 -40.47
C LEU A 30 2.83 -17.77 -40.98
N SER A 31 2.71 -17.95 -42.30
CA SER A 31 2.42 -19.26 -42.90
C SER A 31 3.50 -20.30 -42.66
N THR A 32 4.76 -19.89 -42.48
CA THR A 32 5.88 -20.82 -42.29
C THR A 32 6.10 -21.18 -40.82
N TYR A 33 5.79 -20.26 -39.91
CA TYR A 33 6.23 -20.34 -38.51
C TYR A 33 5.09 -20.25 -37.48
N CYS A 34 3.89 -19.82 -37.88
CA CYS A 34 2.81 -19.48 -36.94
C CYS A 34 1.47 -20.17 -37.26
N ILE A 35 1.09 -20.33 -38.53
CA ILE A 35 -0.24 -20.84 -38.93
C ILE A 35 -0.46 -22.31 -38.52
N ASP A 36 0.58 -23.13 -38.42
CA ASP A 36 0.42 -24.52 -37.96
C ASP A 36 -0.12 -24.60 -36.52
N CYS A 37 0.17 -23.60 -35.69
CA CYS A 37 -0.31 -23.51 -34.30
C CYS A 37 -1.47 -22.52 -34.10
N HIS A 38 -1.66 -21.58 -35.03
CA HIS A 38 -2.63 -20.47 -34.95
C HIS A 38 -3.47 -20.34 -36.23
N GLY A 39 -3.77 -21.46 -36.89
CA GLY A 39 -4.57 -21.51 -38.11
C GLY A 39 -6.02 -21.89 -37.82
N PHE A 40 -6.78 -22.18 -38.88
CA PHE A 40 -8.17 -22.64 -38.74
C PHE A 40 -8.29 -23.92 -37.89
N GLU A 41 -7.42 -24.91 -38.14
CA GLU A 41 -7.45 -26.24 -37.52
C GLU A 41 -6.91 -26.26 -36.09
N THR A 42 -6.03 -25.33 -35.72
CA THR A 42 -5.39 -25.29 -34.40
C THR A 42 -5.22 -23.84 -33.99
N GLN A 43 -5.86 -23.45 -32.88
CA GLN A 43 -5.89 -22.08 -32.37
C GLN A 43 -5.29 -22.08 -30.96
N LYS A 44 -3.99 -22.31 -30.85
CA LYS A 44 -3.33 -22.28 -29.54
C LYS A 44 -3.53 -20.92 -28.88
N SER A 45 -3.88 -20.92 -27.59
CA SER A 45 -4.17 -19.71 -26.79
C SER A 45 -5.31 -18.85 -27.36
N ASP A 46 -6.28 -19.47 -28.03
CA ASP A 46 -7.44 -18.78 -28.64
C ASP A 46 -7.05 -17.65 -29.61
N ARG A 47 -5.92 -17.85 -30.30
CA ARG A 47 -5.39 -16.93 -31.31
C ARG A 47 -5.42 -17.60 -32.68
N ARG A 48 -5.92 -16.86 -33.68
CA ARG A 48 -6.04 -17.25 -35.09
C ARG A 48 -5.40 -16.20 -36.00
N PHE A 49 -4.39 -16.59 -36.78
CA PHE A 49 -3.54 -15.72 -37.59
C PHE A 49 -3.75 -15.85 -39.09
N ASP A 50 -4.41 -16.91 -39.58
CA ASP A 50 -4.76 -17.06 -41.00
C ASP A 50 -5.80 -16.04 -41.49
N GLY A 51 -6.52 -15.42 -40.55
CA GLY A 51 -7.46 -14.32 -40.82
C GLY A 51 -6.89 -12.92 -40.66
N LEU A 52 -5.58 -12.75 -40.41
CA LEU A 52 -4.97 -11.43 -40.27
C LEU A 52 -4.91 -10.69 -41.61
N ASN A 53 -5.40 -9.45 -41.63
CA ASN A 53 -5.35 -8.56 -42.79
C ASN A 53 -3.90 -8.14 -43.10
N GLU A 54 -3.65 -7.72 -44.34
CA GLU A 54 -2.34 -7.20 -44.79
C GLU A 54 -2.04 -5.81 -44.25
N ALA A 55 -3.07 -5.10 -43.77
CA ALA A 55 -2.98 -3.81 -43.10
C ALA A 55 -3.69 -3.86 -41.74
N ILE A 56 -3.18 -3.08 -40.78
CA ILE A 56 -3.77 -2.93 -39.44
C ILE A 56 -4.85 -1.85 -39.53
N THR A 57 -6.13 -2.23 -39.45
CA THR A 57 -7.27 -1.32 -39.68
C THR A 57 -8.03 -0.93 -38.42
N ASP A 58 -7.74 -1.58 -37.28
CA ASP A 58 -8.37 -1.29 -36.00
C ASP A 58 -7.43 -1.57 -34.81
N LEU A 59 -7.79 -1.09 -33.63
CA LEU A 59 -6.98 -1.23 -32.41
C LEU A 59 -6.78 -2.69 -31.98
N LYS A 60 -7.74 -3.58 -32.27
CA LYS A 60 -7.66 -5.00 -31.90
C LYS A 60 -6.64 -5.73 -32.76
N GLN A 61 -6.59 -5.43 -34.06
CA GLN A 61 -5.55 -5.93 -34.96
C GLN A 61 -4.19 -5.40 -34.56
N LEU A 62 -4.11 -4.13 -34.17
CA LEU A 62 -2.87 -3.52 -33.71
C LEU A 62 -2.33 -4.25 -32.47
N GLU A 63 -3.18 -4.47 -31.47
CA GLU A 63 -2.85 -5.23 -30.26
C GLU A 63 -2.37 -6.66 -30.61
N LEU A 64 -3.08 -7.36 -31.49
CA LEU A 64 -2.72 -8.72 -31.90
C LEU A 64 -1.36 -8.79 -32.62
N TRP A 65 -1.08 -7.87 -33.54
CA TRP A 65 0.22 -7.78 -34.19
C TRP A 65 1.33 -7.41 -33.21
N GLN A 66 1.00 -6.59 -32.21
CA GLN A 66 1.92 -6.24 -31.14
C GLN A 66 2.29 -7.46 -30.27
N GLU A 67 1.30 -8.27 -29.88
CA GLU A 67 1.53 -9.53 -29.16
C GLU A 67 2.44 -10.48 -29.94
N ILE A 68 2.28 -10.58 -31.26
CA ILE A 68 3.15 -11.39 -32.13
C ILE A 68 4.60 -10.91 -32.02
N VAL A 69 4.84 -9.61 -32.17
CA VAL A 69 6.19 -9.03 -32.03
C VAL A 69 6.78 -9.31 -30.65
N ASP A 70 5.98 -9.21 -29.59
CA ASP A 70 6.44 -9.44 -28.23
C ASP A 70 6.82 -10.89 -27.97
N GLN A 71 6.02 -11.86 -28.45
CA GLN A 71 6.40 -13.27 -28.37
C GLN A 71 7.63 -13.60 -29.21
N LEU A 72 7.82 -12.93 -30.35
CA LEU A 72 9.04 -13.06 -31.14
C LEU A 72 10.24 -12.49 -30.38
N ASN A 73 10.18 -11.27 -29.84
CA ASN A 73 11.27 -10.67 -29.06
C ASN A 73 11.67 -11.52 -27.87
N LEU A 74 10.69 -12.07 -27.14
CA LEU A 74 10.93 -12.96 -26.01
C LEU A 74 11.47 -14.35 -26.41
N GLY A 75 11.51 -14.68 -27.70
CA GLY A 75 11.91 -16.01 -28.17
C GLY A 75 10.95 -17.13 -27.79
N ASN A 76 9.74 -16.78 -27.38
CA ASN A 76 8.72 -17.74 -26.96
C ASN A 76 8.02 -18.41 -28.16
N MET A 77 8.00 -17.73 -29.30
CA MET A 77 7.42 -18.20 -30.54
C MET A 77 8.44 -18.15 -31.69
N PRO A 78 8.50 -19.19 -32.55
CA PRO A 78 7.79 -20.47 -32.43
C PRO A 78 8.31 -21.34 -31.26
N PRO A 79 7.52 -22.28 -30.71
CA PRO A 79 7.96 -23.16 -29.63
C PRO A 79 9.21 -23.98 -30.01
N PRO A 80 10.08 -24.41 -29.07
CA PRO A 80 11.36 -25.05 -29.39
C PRO A 80 11.30 -26.34 -30.24
N LYS A 81 10.14 -27.02 -30.26
CA LYS A 81 9.92 -28.23 -31.07
C LYS A 81 9.46 -27.93 -32.50
N GLU A 82 9.06 -26.69 -32.76
CA GLU A 82 8.61 -26.21 -34.05
C GLU A 82 9.76 -25.59 -34.84
N LYS A 83 9.54 -25.43 -36.14
CA LYS A 83 10.50 -24.80 -37.06
C LYS A 83 10.84 -23.39 -36.56
N GLN A 84 12.13 -23.11 -36.37
CA GLN A 84 12.61 -21.81 -35.91
C GLN A 84 13.03 -20.91 -37.08
N PRO A 85 12.71 -19.61 -37.06
CA PRO A 85 13.24 -18.65 -38.03
C PRO A 85 14.73 -18.38 -37.77
N GLY A 86 15.47 -18.02 -38.82
CA GLY A 86 16.87 -17.60 -38.66
C GLY A 86 16.98 -16.28 -37.91
N GLY A 87 18.04 -16.04 -37.13
CA GLY A 87 18.18 -14.82 -36.30
C GLY A 87 18.05 -13.51 -37.10
N LEU A 88 18.66 -13.45 -38.28
CA LEU A 88 18.56 -12.30 -39.20
C LEU A 88 17.19 -12.16 -39.86
N GLU A 89 16.50 -13.27 -40.11
CA GLU A 89 15.15 -13.27 -40.67
C GLU A 89 14.14 -12.75 -39.64
N LYS A 90 14.22 -13.29 -38.42
CA LYS A 90 13.41 -12.88 -37.29
C LYS A 90 13.55 -11.40 -36.97
N ALA A 91 14.78 -10.88 -36.87
CA ALA A 91 15.03 -9.47 -36.60
C ALA A 91 14.43 -8.56 -37.69
N ARG A 92 14.51 -8.98 -38.96
CA ARG A 92 13.96 -8.21 -40.10
C ARG A 92 12.43 -8.16 -40.08
N ILE A 93 11.80 -9.28 -39.74
CA ILE A 93 10.35 -9.39 -39.62
C ILE A 93 9.82 -8.59 -38.44
N ILE A 94 10.50 -8.65 -37.29
CA ILE A 94 10.19 -7.81 -36.13
C ILE A 94 10.25 -6.34 -36.55
N ALA A 95 11.33 -5.89 -37.18
CA ALA A 95 11.48 -4.50 -37.62
C ALA A 95 10.36 -4.06 -38.59
N LEU A 96 9.97 -4.93 -39.54
CA LEU A 96 8.89 -4.64 -40.49
C LEU A 96 7.54 -4.51 -39.79
N ILE A 97 7.15 -5.49 -38.95
CA ILE A 97 5.87 -5.44 -38.23
C ILE A 97 5.84 -4.24 -37.28
N THR A 98 6.95 -3.94 -36.60
CA THR A 98 7.06 -2.77 -35.71
C THR A 98 6.85 -1.45 -36.48
N ALA A 99 7.37 -1.32 -37.70
CA ALA A 99 7.16 -0.13 -38.53
C ALA A 99 5.68 0.03 -38.93
N GLU A 100 5.03 -1.05 -39.36
CA GLU A 100 3.60 -1.04 -39.73
C GLU A 100 2.69 -0.76 -38.52
N ILE A 101 3.01 -1.32 -37.35
CA ILE A 101 2.32 -0.99 -36.09
C ILE A 101 2.45 0.50 -35.79
N ALA A 102 3.64 1.09 -35.93
CA ALA A 102 3.86 2.50 -35.67
C ALA A 102 3.05 3.40 -36.64
N ALA A 103 3.00 3.04 -37.93
CA ALA A 103 2.20 3.73 -38.93
C ALA A 103 0.70 3.64 -38.63
N ALA A 104 0.18 2.43 -38.41
CA ALA A 104 -1.22 2.21 -38.10
C ALA A 104 -1.66 2.89 -36.78
N ARG A 105 -0.77 2.92 -35.78
CA ARG A 105 -1.02 3.63 -34.52
C ARG A 105 -1.23 5.12 -34.75
N ALA A 106 -0.39 5.76 -35.58
CA ALA A 106 -0.49 7.18 -35.89
C ALA A 106 -1.85 7.53 -36.53
N GLU A 107 -2.41 6.63 -37.34
CA GLU A 107 -3.73 6.80 -37.96
C GLU A 107 -4.87 6.50 -36.97
N LEU A 108 -4.81 5.39 -36.24
CA LEU A 108 -5.91 4.90 -35.40
C LEU A 108 -6.09 5.69 -34.09
N VAL A 109 -5.00 6.18 -33.47
CA VAL A 109 -5.05 6.93 -32.20
C VAL A 109 -5.74 8.29 -32.33
N THR A 110 -5.92 8.81 -33.56
CA THR A 110 -6.69 10.06 -33.78
C THR A 110 -8.18 9.95 -33.44
N SER A 111 -8.70 8.75 -33.11
CA SER A 111 -10.14 8.47 -33.04
C SER A 111 -10.71 7.92 -31.72
N GLY A 112 -9.98 7.95 -30.59
CA GLY A 112 -10.65 7.97 -29.28
C GLY A 112 -10.08 7.09 -28.18
N GLY A 113 -9.11 7.62 -27.44
CA GLY A 113 -8.89 7.21 -26.06
C GLY A 113 -10.03 7.78 -25.20
N HIS A 114 -10.83 6.93 -24.57
CA HIS A 114 -11.99 7.38 -23.81
C HIS A 114 -11.56 8.22 -22.61
N THR A 115 -12.09 9.43 -22.50
CA THR A 115 -12.09 10.24 -21.27
C THR A 115 -12.92 9.52 -20.20
N VAL A 116 -12.31 8.57 -19.49
CA VAL A 116 -12.96 7.94 -18.34
C VAL A 116 -12.97 8.95 -17.21
N MET A 117 -14.15 9.44 -16.83
CA MET A 117 -14.29 10.29 -15.65
C MET A 117 -13.81 9.54 -14.41
N ARG A 118 -12.66 9.95 -13.87
CA ARG A 118 -12.07 9.39 -12.65
C ARG A 118 -12.56 10.18 -11.43
N ARG A 119 -13.25 9.51 -10.50
CA ARG A 119 -13.48 10.08 -9.17
C ARG A 119 -12.28 9.82 -8.24
N LEU A 120 -12.26 10.52 -7.11
CA LEU A 120 -11.38 10.17 -6.01
C LEU A 120 -11.76 8.77 -5.49
N ASN A 121 -10.76 7.91 -5.32
CA ASN A 121 -10.96 6.66 -4.60
C ASN A 121 -11.08 6.93 -3.08
N ARG A 122 -11.38 5.91 -2.29
CA ARG A 122 -11.58 6.02 -0.83
C ARG A 122 -10.39 6.66 -0.12
N PHE A 123 -9.17 6.27 -0.49
CA PHE A 123 -7.96 6.78 0.13
C PHE A 123 -7.68 8.23 -0.27
N GLU A 124 -7.83 8.57 -1.55
CA GLU A 124 -7.67 9.93 -2.07
C GLU A 124 -8.70 10.89 -1.46
N TYR A 125 -9.96 10.47 -1.31
CA TYR A 125 -10.99 11.25 -0.63
C TYR A 125 -10.61 11.50 0.84
N GLN A 126 -10.20 10.47 1.56
CA GLN A 126 -9.73 10.57 2.94
C GLN A 126 -8.61 11.61 3.08
N GLN A 127 -7.54 11.50 2.28
CA GLN A 127 -6.42 12.43 2.36
C GLN A 127 -6.80 13.85 1.91
N THR A 128 -7.67 13.99 0.88
CA THR A 128 -8.15 15.28 0.40
C THR A 128 -8.94 16.03 1.47
N ILE A 129 -9.85 15.36 2.17
CA ILE A 129 -10.59 15.95 3.29
C ILE A 129 -9.64 16.37 4.42
N GLY A 130 -8.67 15.51 4.75
CA GLY A 130 -7.66 15.78 5.77
C GLY A 130 -6.85 17.03 5.47
N ASP A 131 -6.32 17.15 4.25
CA ASP A 131 -5.49 18.29 3.85
C ASP A 131 -6.32 19.57 3.64
N LEU A 132 -7.54 19.47 3.10
CA LEU A 132 -8.43 20.62 2.86
C LEU A 132 -8.91 21.26 4.16
N LEU A 133 -9.33 20.44 5.12
CA LEU A 133 -9.89 20.91 6.40
C LEU A 133 -8.88 20.87 7.55
N SER A 134 -7.63 20.47 7.28
CA SER A 134 -6.59 20.28 8.30
C SER A 134 -7.04 19.33 9.43
N LEU A 135 -7.70 18.24 9.05
CA LEU A 135 -8.21 17.22 9.97
C LEU A 135 -7.25 16.03 10.03
N ASN A 136 -7.09 15.44 11.21
CA ASN A 136 -6.29 14.24 11.36
C ASN A 136 -7.06 13.01 10.88
N VAL A 137 -6.87 12.64 9.62
CA VAL A 137 -7.59 11.53 9.01
C VAL A 137 -7.02 10.15 9.29
N GLN A 138 -5.86 10.08 9.97
CA GLN A 138 -5.33 8.82 10.51
C GLN A 138 -6.05 8.43 11.79
N ALA A 139 -6.42 9.42 12.59
CA ALA A 139 -7.34 9.26 13.71
C ALA A 139 -8.75 8.97 13.18
N TRP A 140 -9.33 9.85 12.38
CA TRP A 140 -10.70 9.68 11.90
C TRP A 140 -10.76 9.47 10.38
N ASN A 141 -11.28 8.33 9.94
CA ASN A 141 -11.41 8.06 8.50
C ASN A 141 -12.81 8.49 7.99
N PRO A 142 -12.96 9.62 7.28
CA PRO A 142 -14.23 10.04 6.67
C PRO A 142 -14.78 9.03 5.65
N ALA A 143 -13.95 8.13 5.13
CA ALA A 143 -14.31 7.18 4.10
C ALA A 143 -14.41 5.74 4.65
N ALA A 144 -14.55 5.58 5.98
CA ALA A 144 -14.62 4.28 6.64
C ALA A 144 -15.77 3.40 6.13
N ASP A 145 -16.94 4.01 5.95
CA ASP A 145 -18.17 3.33 5.53
C ASP A 145 -18.36 3.28 4.01
N PHE A 146 -17.39 3.75 3.23
CA PHE A 146 -17.50 3.70 1.78
C PHE A 146 -17.39 2.24 1.30
N PRO A 147 -18.19 1.83 0.31
CA PRO A 147 -18.00 0.54 -0.34
C PRO A 147 -16.55 0.41 -0.86
N PRO A 148 -15.96 -0.81 -0.84
CA PRO A 148 -14.65 -1.04 -1.43
C PRO A 148 -14.61 -0.62 -2.91
N ASP A 149 -13.54 0.07 -3.31
CA ASP A 149 -13.32 0.40 -4.72
C ASP A 149 -12.90 -0.85 -5.51
N VAL A 150 -13.39 -0.97 -6.75
CA VAL A 150 -13.02 -2.06 -7.65
C VAL A 150 -11.59 -1.87 -8.11
N LYS A 151 -10.74 -2.89 -7.89
CA LYS A 151 -9.37 -2.92 -8.41
C LYS A 151 -9.41 -3.28 -9.90
N VAL A 152 -8.65 -2.56 -10.71
CA VAL A 152 -8.42 -2.85 -12.13
C VAL A 152 -6.91 -2.93 -12.34
N GLU A 153 -6.43 -4.06 -12.88
CA GLU A 153 -4.98 -4.33 -13.02
C GLU A 153 -4.15 -4.21 -11.71
N GLY A 154 -4.83 -4.39 -10.57
CA GLY A 154 -4.27 -4.28 -9.22
C GLY A 154 -4.41 -2.90 -8.55
N PHE A 155 -4.89 -1.89 -9.28
CA PHE A 155 -5.02 -0.52 -8.78
C PHE A 155 -6.48 -0.10 -8.57
N ASP A 156 -6.73 0.60 -7.47
CA ASP A 156 -8.06 1.09 -7.07
C ASP A 156 -8.27 2.56 -7.39
N ASN A 157 -7.36 3.19 -8.15
CA ASN A 157 -7.48 4.57 -8.61
C ASN A 157 -7.77 4.65 -10.13
N ASN A 158 -8.12 3.53 -10.75
CA ASN A 158 -8.46 3.46 -12.17
C ASN A 158 -9.91 3.93 -12.40
N GLY A 159 -10.10 4.95 -13.24
CA GLY A 159 -11.42 5.52 -13.54
C GLY A 159 -12.47 4.50 -14.01
N ARG A 160 -12.06 3.42 -14.70
CA ARG A 160 -12.96 2.36 -15.19
C ARG A 160 -13.63 1.59 -14.04
N GLY A 161 -12.91 1.37 -12.94
CA GLY A 161 -13.42 0.68 -11.76
C GLY A 161 -14.20 1.57 -10.80
N LEU A 162 -14.07 2.90 -10.93
CA LEU A 162 -14.59 3.86 -9.96
C LEU A 162 -16.00 4.35 -10.27
N VAL A 163 -16.94 3.40 -10.35
CA VAL A 163 -18.36 3.70 -10.52
C VAL A 163 -18.92 4.36 -9.25
N THR A 164 -19.84 5.32 -9.41
CA THR A 164 -20.57 5.95 -8.30
C THR A 164 -21.95 5.32 -8.16
N SER A 165 -22.18 4.65 -7.03
CA SER A 165 -23.50 4.11 -6.67
C SER A 165 -24.31 5.12 -5.86
N GLY A 166 -25.64 4.96 -5.81
CA GLY A 166 -26.50 5.78 -4.93
C GLY A 166 -26.08 5.69 -3.46
N MET A 167 -25.72 4.49 -2.99
CA MET A 167 -25.20 4.27 -1.65
C MET A 167 -23.93 5.07 -1.37
N LEU A 168 -22.99 5.13 -2.33
CA LEU A 168 -21.77 5.93 -2.17
C LEU A 168 -22.07 7.43 -2.06
N LEU A 169 -23.07 7.94 -2.79
CA LEU A 169 -23.51 9.33 -2.69
C LEU A 169 -24.05 9.66 -1.29
N ASP A 170 -24.83 8.75 -0.69
CA ASP A 170 -25.34 8.92 0.67
C ASP A 170 -24.18 8.96 1.69
N HIS A 171 -23.16 8.09 1.52
CA HIS A 171 -21.97 8.10 2.37
C HIS A 171 -21.12 9.36 2.21
N TYR A 172 -21.01 9.94 1.01
CA TYR A 172 -20.32 11.23 0.82
C TYR A 172 -20.98 12.34 1.65
N LEU A 173 -22.31 12.37 1.72
CA LEU A 173 -23.02 13.40 2.49
C LEU A 173 -22.74 13.26 3.99
N GLY A 174 -22.82 12.04 4.54
CA GLY A 174 -22.50 11.80 5.95
C GLY A 174 -21.05 12.13 6.28
N ALA A 175 -20.12 11.77 5.40
CA ALA A 175 -18.70 12.11 5.54
C ALA A 175 -18.47 13.62 5.51
N ALA A 176 -19.13 14.34 4.59
CA ALA A 176 -19.02 15.79 4.45
C ALA A 176 -19.63 16.53 5.65
N GLU A 177 -20.77 16.07 6.17
CA GLU A 177 -21.41 16.61 7.37
C GLU A 177 -20.47 16.51 8.58
N GLU A 178 -19.93 15.32 8.83
CA GLU A 178 -18.99 15.10 9.93
C GLU A 178 -17.69 15.89 9.74
N ALA A 179 -17.17 15.99 8.52
CA ALA A 179 -15.98 16.79 8.21
C ALA A 179 -16.19 18.28 8.52
N VAL A 180 -17.32 18.84 8.07
CA VAL A 180 -17.71 20.23 8.31
C VAL A 180 -17.93 20.48 9.80
N SER A 181 -18.60 19.56 10.50
CA SER A 181 -18.79 19.62 11.95
C SER A 181 -17.45 19.67 12.69
N ARG A 182 -16.54 18.72 12.39
CA ARG A 182 -15.20 18.63 12.99
C ARG A 182 -14.31 19.84 12.73
N ALA A 183 -14.48 20.53 11.60
CA ALA A 183 -13.72 21.73 11.27
C ALA A 183 -14.34 23.03 11.84
N THR A 184 -15.53 22.96 12.47
CA THR A 184 -16.24 24.14 12.97
C THR A 184 -15.89 24.43 14.43
N HIS A 185 -15.20 25.55 14.68
CA HIS A 185 -14.74 25.98 16.00
C HIS A 185 -14.97 27.49 16.25
N PHE A 186 -16.18 27.87 16.66
CA PHE A 186 -16.48 29.25 17.11
C PHE A 186 -16.18 29.47 18.61
N GLY A 187 -15.80 28.41 19.33
CA GLY A 187 -15.48 28.47 20.75
C GLY A 187 -14.17 29.22 21.04
N PRO A 188 -13.93 29.54 22.33
CA PRO A 188 -12.65 30.11 22.75
C PRO A 188 -11.52 29.12 22.46
N ARG A 189 -10.31 29.64 22.27
CA ARG A 189 -9.10 28.82 22.14
C ARG A 189 -8.97 27.88 23.33
N PRO A 190 -8.85 26.55 23.11
CA PRO A 190 -8.67 25.62 24.20
C PRO A 190 -7.46 25.94 25.06
N VAL A 191 -7.60 25.72 26.37
CA VAL A 191 -6.52 25.91 27.34
C VAL A 191 -5.74 24.61 27.47
N SER A 192 -4.44 24.67 27.17
CA SER A 192 -3.53 23.55 27.40
C SER A 192 -3.43 23.25 28.91
N LYS A 193 -3.57 21.98 29.27
CA LYS A 193 -3.54 21.49 30.65
C LYS A 193 -2.47 20.40 30.80
N GLN A 194 -1.99 20.25 32.02
CA GLN A 194 -1.05 19.20 32.41
C GLN A 194 -1.73 18.27 33.41
N TYR A 195 -1.68 16.98 33.11
CA TYR A 195 -2.24 15.91 33.91
C TYR A 195 -1.13 14.96 34.31
N ALA A 196 -1.19 14.45 35.53
CA ALA A 196 -0.26 13.43 36.00
C ALA A 196 -1.02 12.38 36.80
N GLN A 197 -0.57 11.14 36.66
CA GLN A 197 -1.01 10.02 37.46
C GLN A 197 0.23 9.28 37.93
N GLN A 198 0.40 9.21 39.25
CA GLN A 198 1.45 8.42 39.89
C GLN A 198 0.88 7.12 40.41
N THR A 199 1.73 6.10 40.48
CA THR A 199 1.42 4.83 41.10
C THR A 199 1.09 4.99 42.60
N PRO A 200 0.29 4.06 43.19
CA PRO A 200 -0.29 2.88 42.56
C PRO A 200 -1.57 3.24 41.80
N TYR A 201 -1.74 2.68 40.61
CA TYR A 201 -2.86 3.00 39.71
C TYR A 201 -4.15 2.23 40.01
N TYR A 202 -4.17 1.55 41.16
CA TYR A 202 -5.23 0.68 41.61
C TYR A 202 -5.76 1.12 42.97
N PHE A 203 -7.06 0.96 43.18
CA PHE A 203 -7.75 1.53 44.34
C PHE A 203 -8.30 0.42 45.25
N ASP A 204 -7.89 0.41 46.53
CA ASP A 204 -8.35 -0.55 47.53
C ASP A 204 -9.54 -0.03 48.36
N GLY A 205 -10.15 -0.94 49.11
CA GLY A 205 -11.02 -0.62 50.24
C GLY A 205 -12.45 -0.29 49.83
N LYS A 206 -13.15 0.43 50.72
CA LYS A 206 -14.54 0.86 50.46
C LYS A 206 -14.61 1.99 49.42
N GLU A 207 -13.51 2.69 49.17
CA GLU A 207 -13.45 3.81 48.22
C GLU A 207 -13.49 3.38 46.76
N LYS A 208 -13.04 2.15 46.44
CA LYS A 208 -13.10 1.59 45.09
C LYS A 208 -14.53 1.57 44.52
N TRP A 209 -15.54 1.37 45.37
CA TRP A 209 -16.96 1.33 44.96
C TRP A 209 -17.48 2.69 44.47
N LYS A 210 -16.75 3.78 44.73
CA LYS A 210 -17.04 5.11 44.19
C LYS A 210 -16.41 5.34 42.81
N LEU A 211 -15.55 4.42 42.34
CA LEU A 211 -14.88 4.51 41.06
C LEU A 211 -15.58 3.63 40.02
N PRO A 212 -15.44 3.93 38.72
CA PRO A 212 -15.84 3.02 37.65
C PRO A 212 -15.17 1.65 37.75
N LYS A 213 -15.85 0.59 37.29
CA LYS A 213 -15.36 -0.82 37.41
C LYS A 213 -14.02 -1.09 36.70
N ILE A 214 -13.58 -0.22 35.79
CA ILE A 214 -12.26 -0.30 35.17
C ILE A 214 -11.13 0.03 36.17
N PHE A 215 -11.41 0.76 37.24
CA PHE A 215 -10.45 1.06 38.29
C PHE A 215 -10.50 0.05 39.46
N HIS A 216 -11.37 -0.97 39.38
CA HIS A 216 -11.53 -1.99 40.43
C HIS A 216 -10.49 -3.10 40.32
N VAL A 217 -10.16 -3.68 41.48
CA VAL A 217 -9.07 -4.65 41.69
C VAL A 217 -9.52 -6.12 41.74
N ASP A 218 -10.82 -6.37 41.61
CA ASP A 218 -11.47 -7.67 41.77
C ASP A 218 -11.48 -8.54 40.49
N ARG A 219 -10.66 -8.21 39.50
CA ARG A 219 -10.58 -8.89 38.20
C ARG A 219 -9.14 -9.13 37.72
N PHE A 220 -8.30 -9.75 38.55
CA PHE A 220 -6.86 -10.02 38.30
C PHE A 220 -5.99 -8.75 38.17
N ARG A 221 -6.42 -7.63 38.77
CA ARG A 221 -5.62 -6.40 38.91
C ARG A 221 -5.16 -6.32 40.35
N PHE A 222 -3.88 -6.53 40.55
CA PHE A 222 -3.28 -6.69 41.86
C PHE A 222 -2.79 -5.33 42.35
N ILE A 223 -3.14 -4.95 43.59
CA ILE A 223 -2.44 -3.88 44.30
C ILE A 223 -1.29 -4.55 45.02
N PRO A 224 -0.06 -4.42 44.54
CA PRO A 224 1.06 -4.87 45.33
C PRO A 224 1.22 -4.00 46.58
N ASP A 225 1.80 -4.58 47.64
CA ASP A 225 2.32 -3.84 48.79
C ASP A 225 3.60 -3.04 48.39
N THR A 226 3.68 -2.58 47.13
CA THR A 226 4.88 -1.99 46.51
C THR A 226 4.56 -0.61 45.92
N PRO A 227 5.54 0.31 45.88
CA PRO A 227 5.36 1.67 45.38
C PRO A 227 5.42 1.75 43.84
N TYR A 228 4.95 0.73 43.11
CA TYR A 228 4.97 0.60 41.63
C TYR A 228 3.82 -0.30 41.14
N THR A 229 3.43 -0.12 39.87
CA THR A 229 2.41 -0.95 39.21
C THR A 229 3.07 -1.86 38.17
N ASP A 230 2.95 -3.18 38.36
CA ASP A 230 3.47 -4.18 37.44
C ASP A 230 2.35 -4.71 36.52
N MET A 231 2.63 -4.71 35.22
CA MET A 231 1.76 -5.28 34.17
C MET A 231 2.32 -6.63 33.73
N TYR A 232 1.44 -7.61 33.56
CA TYR A 232 1.83 -9.02 33.37
C TYR A 232 1.41 -9.61 32.00
N GLY A 233 0.56 -8.93 31.22
CA GLY A 233 0.02 -9.48 29.96
C GLY A 233 -0.32 -8.43 28.89
N ARG A 234 -0.64 -8.89 27.67
CA ARG A 234 -0.87 -8.09 26.45
C ARG A 234 -2.29 -7.55 26.30
N HIS A 235 -3.30 -8.36 26.62
CA HIS A 235 -4.69 -8.00 26.33
C HIS A 235 -5.61 -8.63 27.37
N TYR A 236 -6.56 -7.84 27.88
CA TYR A 236 -7.48 -8.17 28.98
C TYR A 236 -6.84 -8.26 30.38
N ARG A 237 -7.52 -7.71 31.39
CA ARG A 237 -7.26 -7.86 32.85
C ARG A 237 -5.77 -8.02 33.26
N GLY A 238 -5.08 -6.89 33.50
CA GLY A 238 -3.68 -6.85 33.95
C GLY A 238 -2.67 -6.42 32.88
N GLY A 239 -3.14 -6.19 31.64
CA GLY A 239 -2.33 -5.75 30.50
C GLY A 239 -2.55 -4.33 29.99
N HIS A 240 -3.34 -3.52 30.70
CA HIS A 240 -3.47 -2.09 30.44
C HIS A 240 -3.67 -1.30 31.74
N ILE A 241 -3.26 -0.03 31.73
CA ILE A 241 -3.46 0.96 32.80
C ILE A 241 -4.26 2.13 32.22
N PRO A 242 -5.50 2.36 32.70
CA PRO A 242 -6.29 3.52 32.31
C PRO A 242 -5.76 4.81 32.96
N PHE A 243 -5.98 5.95 32.29
CA PHE A 243 -5.57 7.27 32.77
C PHE A 243 -6.75 8.05 33.39
N ARG A 244 -6.90 7.94 34.71
CA ARG A 244 -7.98 8.53 35.51
C ARG A 244 -8.17 10.05 35.35
N PRO A 245 -7.13 10.91 35.27
CA PRO A 245 -7.34 12.35 35.12
C PRO A 245 -8.09 12.75 33.84
N LEU A 246 -8.09 11.88 32.83
CA LEU A 246 -8.80 12.04 31.56
C LEU A 246 -9.84 10.92 31.37
N TYR A 247 -10.41 10.41 32.46
CA TYR A 247 -11.53 9.48 32.36
C TYR A 247 -12.75 10.20 31.74
N GLY A 248 -13.37 9.58 30.73
CA GLY A 248 -14.33 10.22 29.84
C GLY A 248 -13.71 10.90 28.62
N GLY A 249 -12.39 10.82 28.46
CA GLY A 249 -11.64 11.32 27.32
C GLY A 249 -11.07 12.71 27.47
N VAL A 250 -10.25 13.12 26.49
CA VAL A 250 -9.80 14.51 26.37
C VAL A 250 -10.98 15.41 26.00
N ALA A 251 -10.98 16.63 26.52
CA ALA A 251 -12.06 17.59 26.29
C ALA A 251 -12.07 18.15 24.86
N GLU A 252 -10.91 18.19 24.20
CA GLU A 252 -10.71 18.84 22.91
C GLU A 252 -9.78 17.98 22.03
N SER A 253 -10.13 17.81 20.76
CA SER A 253 -9.25 17.14 19.79
C SER A 253 -7.98 17.96 19.57
N GLY A 254 -6.83 17.30 19.48
CA GLY A 254 -5.58 17.98 19.17
C GLY A 254 -4.34 17.15 19.48
N MET A 255 -3.17 17.78 19.40
CA MET A 255 -1.90 17.12 19.72
C MET A 255 -1.67 17.11 21.23
N TYR A 256 -1.32 15.98 21.81
CA TYR A 256 -0.99 15.82 23.22
C TYR A 256 0.37 15.15 23.36
N THR A 257 1.16 15.60 24.33
CA THR A 257 2.38 14.91 24.74
C THR A 257 2.04 13.94 25.86
N ILE A 258 2.31 12.66 25.66
CA ILE A 258 2.16 11.60 26.67
C ILE A 258 3.56 11.17 27.09
N ARG A 259 3.82 11.16 28.40
CA ARG A 259 5.07 10.70 28.99
C ARG A 259 4.80 9.56 29.94
N VAL A 260 5.58 8.50 29.86
CA VAL A 260 5.44 7.33 30.74
C VAL A 260 6.81 7.00 31.32
N LYS A 261 6.88 6.94 32.65
CA LYS A 261 8.06 6.46 33.36
C LYS A 261 7.92 4.97 33.64
N ALA A 262 8.78 4.16 33.06
CA ALA A 262 8.65 2.71 33.09
C ALA A 262 10.00 1.97 33.16
N ALA A 263 9.96 0.70 33.56
CA ALA A 263 11.09 -0.22 33.61
C ALA A 263 10.69 -1.63 33.15
N ALA A 264 11.66 -2.39 32.63
CA ALA A 264 11.50 -3.81 32.32
C ALA A 264 12.07 -4.66 33.45
N ILE A 265 11.24 -5.51 34.06
CA ILE A 265 11.64 -6.34 35.22
C ILE A 265 11.61 -7.81 34.83
N ASP A 266 12.61 -8.58 35.30
CA ASP A 266 12.69 -10.04 35.15
C ASP A 266 12.57 -10.50 33.67
N ARG A 267 13.23 -9.78 32.76
CA ARG A 267 13.36 -10.16 31.34
C ARG A 267 14.00 -11.54 31.18
N ASP A 268 15.09 -11.76 31.91
CA ASP A 268 15.78 -13.05 32.02
C ASP A 268 15.16 -13.84 33.17
N HIS A 269 14.45 -14.92 32.84
CA HIS A 269 13.61 -15.63 33.80
C HIS A 269 13.83 -17.15 33.79
N PRO A 270 13.51 -17.85 34.90
CA PRO A 270 13.77 -19.29 35.03
C PRO A 270 12.76 -20.19 34.30
N TYR A 271 11.64 -19.63 33.79
CA TYR A 271 10.58 -20.42 33.16
C TYR A 271 10.92 -21.01 31.78
N GLY A 272 12.03 -20.57 31.14
CA GLY A 272 12.44 -21.04 29.81
C GLY A 272 11.32 -20.92 28.75
N ASP A 273 11.27 -21.88 27.82
CA ASP A 273 10.29 -21.91 26.72
C ASP A 273 8.85 -22.21 27.16
N ALA A 274 8.60 -22.38 28.47
CA ALA A 274 7.25 -22.53 28.98
C ALA A 274 6.39 -21.29 28.73
N LEU A 275 7.03 -20.13 28.65
CA LEU A 275 6.40 -18.85 28.33
C LEU A 275 6.67 -18.53 26.85
N ASP A 276 6.00 -19.26 25.96
CA ASP A 276 6.09 -19.14 24.50
C ASP A 276 5.55 -17.82 23.91
N ASP A 277 4.85 -17.01 24.72
CA ASP A 277 4.28 -15.71 24.33
C ASP A 277 5.36 -14.64 24.06
N PHE A 278 6.59 -14.81 24.55
CA PHE A 278 7.71 -13.89 24.36
C PHE A 278 9.04 -14.64 24.54
N ARG A 279 10.16 -14.19 23.96
CA ARG A 279 11.44 -14.91 24.12
C ARG A 279 12.12 -14.46 25.41
N ASN A 280 12.77 -15.41 26.08
CA ASN A 280 13.50 -15.11 27.32
C ASN A 280 14.63 -14.11 27.03
N GLY A 281 14.69 -13.03 27.81
CA GLY A 281 15.64 -11.94 27.60
C GLY A 281 15.24 -10.89 26.56
N ASP A 282 14.10 -11.01 25.87
CA ASP A 282 13.65 -9.97 24.92
C ASP A 282 13.30 -8.65 25.64
N PRO A 283 13.46 -7.49 24.98
CA PRO A 283 12.89 -6.23 25.44
C PRO A 283 11.38 -6.28 25.65
N LEU A 284 10.93 -5.59 26.70
CA LEU A 284 9.51 -5.43 26.96
C LEU A 284 9.01 -4.21 26.20
N VAL A 285 7.90 -4.34 25.51
CA VAL A 285 7.35 -3.27 24.67
C VAL A 285 6.22 -2.58 25.42
N LEU A 286 6.49 -1.36 25.84
CA LEU A 286 5.51 -0.39 26.31
C LEU A 286 4.76 0.17 25.10
N GLU A 287 3.44 0.16 25.16
CA GLU A 287 2.57 0.79 24.19
C GLU A 287 1.72 1.86 24.87
N VAL A 288 1.60 3.00 24.20
CA VAL A 288 0.58 4.00 24.50
C VAL A 288 -0.49 3.88 23.43
N ALA A 289 -1.74 3.76 23.87
CA ALA A 289 -2.90 3.69 22.99
C ALA A 289 -3.92 4.77 23.36
N THR A 290 -4.69 5.25 22.39
CA THR A 290 -5.90 6.04 22.62
C THR A 290 -7.12 5.18 22.38
N VAL A 291 -8.08 5.22 23.28
CA VAL A 291 -9.27 4.38 23.23
C VAL A 291 -10.55 5.18 23.38
N ASP A 292 -11.58 4.78 22.66
CA ASP A 292 -12.94 5.24 22.85
C ASP A 292 -13.78 4.15 23.55
N ARG A 293 -14.67 4.61 24.43
CA ARG A 293 -15.48 3.79 25.34
C ARG A 293 -16.97 4.09 25.27
N GLU A 294 -17.41 4.78 24.21
CA GLU A 294 -18.81 5.18 24.03
C GLU A 294 -19.78 4.02 24.32
N GLY A 295 -20.78 4.27 25.18
CA GLY A 295 -21.81 3.28 25.57
C GLY A 295 -21.43 2.26 26.67
N SER A 296 -20.20 2.26 27.20
CA SER A 296 -19.77 1.28 28.21
C SER A 296 -19.53 1.87 29.60
N VAL A 297 -20.60 2.13 30.35
CA VAL A 297 -20.52 2.67 31.73
C VAL A 297 -20.59 1.60 32.83
N GLU A 298 -20.83 0.32 32.52
CA GLU A 298 -21.15 -0.69 33.55
C GLU A 298 -20.23 -1.93 33.62
N SER A 299 -19.22 -2.06 32.75
CA SER A 299 -18.23 -3.15 32.89
C SER A 299 -16.83 -2.67 32.45
N THR A 300 -15.86 -3.57 32.29
CA THR A 300 -14.45 -3.29 31.90
C THR A 300 -14.25 -2.53 30.57
N GLY A 301 -15.31 -1.94 30.00
CA GLY A 301 -15.32 -1.21 28.75
C GLY A 301 -15.20 -2.17 27.56
N SER A 302 -16.28 -2.39 26.80
CA SER A 302 -16.06 -2.77 25.40
C SER A 302 -15.45 -1.54 24.75
N ILE A 303 -14.17 -1.63 24.35
CA ILE A 303 -13.52 -0.57 23.59
C ILE A 303 -14.17 -0.60 22.21
N THR A 304 -14.78 0.51 21.81
CA THR A 304 -15.38 0.67 20.47
C THR A 304 -14.27 0.83 19.44
N THR A 305 -13.31 1.71 19.75
CA THR A 305 -12.16 2.03 18.90
C THR A 305 -10.88 2.11 19.72
N GLU A 306 -9.81 1.58 19.17
CA GLU A 306 -8.48 1.54 19.78
C GLU A 306 -7.42 1.93 18.76
N ARG A 307 -6.46 2.78 19.16
CA ARG A 307 -5.36 3.20 18.28
C ARG A 307 -4.05 3.20 19.04
N SER A 308 -3.06 2.46 18.56
CA SER A 308 -1.69 2.53 19.06
C SER A 308 -1.05 3.84 18.59
N VAL A 309 -0.52 4.64 19.51
CA VAL A 309 0.03 5.98 19.24
C VAL A 309 1.49 6.14 19.64
N GLY A 310 2.07 5.15 20.30
CA GLY A 310 3.48 5.15 20.68
C GLY A 310 3.94 3.79 21.17
N LEU A 311 5.17 3.42 20.81
CA LEU A 311 5.85 2.21 21.29
C LEU A 311 7.22 2.57 21.86
N ALA A 312 7.65 1.87 22.91
CA ALA A 312 9.01 1.91 23.43
C ALA A 312 9.49 0.53 23.86
N GLU A 313 10.74 0.20 23.56
CA GLU A 313 11.40 -1.00 24.09
C GLU A 313 12.12 -0.69 25.39
N LEU A 314 11.92 -1.56 26.38
CA LEU A 314 12.54 -1.45 27.69
C LEU A 314 13.51 -2.59 27.92
N THR A 315 14.73 -2.21 28.29
CA THR A 315 15.82 -3.15 28.55
C THR A 315 16.42 -3.10 29.94
N SER A 316 16.16 -2.01 30.66
CA SER A 316 16.69 -1.81 31.99
C SER A 316 15.61 -1.98 33.04
N GLU A 317 16.02 -2.50 34.20
CA GLU A 317 15.24 -2.42 35.44
C GLU A 317 15.22 -0.99 36.02
N GLU A 318 16.09 -0.10 35.52
CA GLU A 318 16.12 1.30 35.91
C GLU A 318 14.97 2.10 35.27
N PRO A 319 14.20 2.87 36.07
CA PRO A 319 13.07 3.64 35.57
C PRO A 319 13.48 4.74 34.59
N THR A 320 12.97 4.67 33.35
CA THR A 320 13.26 5.62 32.28
C THR A 320 11.99 6.33 31.80
N TRP A 321 12.10 7.58 31.38
CA TRP A 321 11.00 8.33 30.77
C TRP A 321 10.96 8.09 29.26
N PHE A 322 9.77 7.78 28.76
CA PHE A 322 9.44 7.70 27.34
C PHE A 322 8.39 8.75 27.01
N GLU A 323 8.49 9.38 25.84
CA GLU A 323 7.67 10.53 25.47
C GLU A 323 7.22 10.43 24.02
N TRP A 324 5.94 10.71 23.77
CA TRP A 324 5.35 10.75 22.44
C TRP A 324 4.45 11.98 22.33
N THR A 325 4.40 12.59 21.14
CA THR A 325 3.45 13.65 20.82
C THR A 325 2.52 13.15 19.72
N THR A 326 1.23 13.01 20.03
CA THR A 326 0.24 12.36 19.15
C THR A 326 -1.08 13.10 19.15
N HIS A 327 -1.86 12.93 18.09
CA HIS A 327 -3.25 13.40 18.07
C HIS A 327 -4.14 12.52 18.94
N ILE A 328 -5.01 13.14 19.74
CA ILE A 328 -6.08 12.46 20.48
C ILE A 328 -7.39 13.17 20.12
N ASP A 329 -8.39 12.39 19.71
CA ASP A 329 -9.74 12.92 19.44
C ASP A 329 -10.47 13.20 20.76
N GLN A 330 -11.32 14.22 20.77
CA GLN A 330 -12.26 14.47 21.87
C GLN A 330 -13.00 13.18 22.25
N GLY A 331 -13.11 12.91 23.55
CA GLY A 331 -13.74 11.69 24.07
C GLY A 331 -12.81 10.46 24.13
N PHE A 332 -11.65 10.48 23.47
CA PHE A 332 -10.67 9.39 23.57
C PHE A 332 -9.79 9.54 24.82
N GLU A 333 -9.52 8.41 25.46
CA GLU A 333 -8.69 8.29 26.66
C GLU A 333 -7.31 7.71 26.32
N PRO A 334 -6.20 8.21 26.88
CA PRO A 334 -4.92 7.54 26.78
C PRO A 334 -4.82 6.33 27.73
N GLU A 335 -4.16 5.29 27.28
CA GLU A 335 -3.85 4.08 28.04
C GLU A 335 -2.41 3.64 27.86
N VAL A 336 -1.85 3.05 28.90
CA VAL A 336 -0.55 2.38 28.87
C VAL A 336 -0.76 0.87 28.82
N ARG A 337 0.01 0.17 27.98
CA ARG A 337 -0.16 -1.24 27.64
C ARG A 337 1.17 -1.97 27.52
N PHE A 338 1.10 -3.30 27.68
CA PHE A 338 2.26 -4.18 27.56
C PHE A 338 2.16 -5.00 26.26
N ARG A 339 2.55 -4.39 25.14
CA ARG A 339 2.29 -4.87 23.77
C ARG A 339 2.73 -6.31 23.49
N ASN A 340 3.89 -6.72 23.98
CA ASN A 340 4.43 -8.08 23.83
C ASN A 340 4.42 -8.87 25.15
N GLY A 341 3.58 -8.48 26.11
CA GLY A 341 3.36 -9.26 27.32
C GLY A 341 2.60 -10.55 27.03
N THR A 342 2.47 -11.40 28.05
CA THR A 342 1.76 -12.69 27.92
C THR A 342 0.35 -12.54 27.39
N THR A 343 -0.10 -13.47 26.53
CA THR A 343 -1.39 -13.35 25.85
C THR A 343 -2.57 -13.28 26.84
N ALA A 344 -2.49 -13.97 27.97
CA ALA A 344 -3.45 -13.83 29.05
C ALA A 344 -2.83 -14.15 30.42
N THR A 345 -2.99 -13.25 31.40
CA THR A 345 -2.53 -13.47 32.79
C THR A 345 -3.06 -14.77 33.39
N LYS A 346 -4.29 -15.18 33.04
CA LYS A 346 -4.86 -16.46 33.48
C LYS A 346 -4.13 -17.68 32.90
N ARG A 347 -3.69 -17.60 31.63
CA ARG A 347 -2.87 -18.63 30.97
C ARG A 347 -1.51 -18.71 31.63
N LEU A 348 -0.87 -17.56 31.89
CA LEU A 348 0.39 -17.46 32.63
C LEU A 348 0.30 -18.16 34.00
N VAL A 349 -0.70 -17.81 34.83
CA VAL A 349 -0.94 -18.44 36.13
C VAL A 349 -1.11 -19.96 36.00
N ARG A 350 -1.83 -20.43 34.98
CA ARG A 350 -2.01 -21.87 34.72
C ARG A 350 -0.69 -22.56 34.38
N ILE A 351 0.09 -22.01 33.45
CA ILE A 351 1.38 -22.58 33.03
C ILE A 351 2.34 -22.67 34.21
N ILE A 352 2.49 -21.58 34.97
CA ILE A 352 3.39 -21.54 36.13
C ILE A 352 2.91 -22.53 37.20
N THR A 353 1.60 -22.63 37.43
CA THR A 353 1.04 -23.63 38.37
C THR A 353 1.37 -25.06 37.95
N GLN A 354 1.30 -25.39 36.65
CA GLN A 354 1.64 -26.73 36.14
C GLN A 354 3.13 -27.07 36.32
N LYS A 355 3.98 -26.05 36.39
CA LYS A 355 5.43 -26.18 36.61
C LYS A 355 5.86 -25.99 38.07
N ALA A 356 4.94 -26.03 39.03
CA ALA A 356 5.26 -25.78 40.43
C ALA A 356 6.33 -26.72 41.02
N ALA A 357 6.48 -27.93 40.47
CA ALA A 357 7.54 -28.85 40.87
C ALA A 357 8.96 -28.36 40.48
N GLU A 358 9.07 -27.55 39.43
CA GLU A 358 10.32 -26.95 38.93
C GLU A 358 10.64 -25.62 39.64
N HIS A 359 9.66 -25.02 40.33
CA HIS A 359 9.73 -23.68 40.90
C HIS A 359 9.24 -23.66 42.37
N PRO A 360 10.14 -23.88 43.35
CA PRO A 360 9.79 -24.01 44.77
C PRO A 360 8.97 -22.83 45.34
N GLU A 361 9.18 -21.62 44.82
CA GLU A 361 8.44 -20.42 45.22
C GLU A 361 6.96 -20.47 44.82
N VAL A 362 6.61 -21.25 43.79
CA VAL A 362 5.24 -21.41 43.27
C VAL A 362 4.49 -22.54 43.99
N ALA A 363 5.22 -23.54 44.52
CA ALA A 363 4.66 -24.74 45.15
C ALA A 363 3.55 -24.47 46.19
N PRO A 364 3.65 -23.46 47.09
CA PRO A 364 2.59 -23.17 48.06
C PRO A 364 1.22 -22.81 47.43
N PHE A 365 1.23 -22.28 46.21
CA PHE A 365 0.02 -21.84 45.52
C PHE A 365 -0.59 -22.93 44.63
N ALA A 366 0.19 -23.95 44.26
CA ALA A 366 -0.26 -25.03 43.38
C ALA A 366 -1.45 -25.81 44.00
N GLU A 367 -1.37 -26.07 45.30
CA GLU A 367 -2.38 -26.79 46.08
C GLU A 367 -3.60 -25.94 46.49
N MET A 368 -3.55 -24.63 46.26
CA MET A 368 -4.69 -23.75 46.56
C MET A 368 -5.85 -24.00 45.59
N LYS A 369 -7.09 -23.83 46.09
CA LYS A 369 -8.28 -23.79 45.24
C LYS A 369 -8.16 -22.68 44.19
N SER A 370 -8.55 -22.99 42.96
CA SER A 370 -8.60 -22.02 41.86
C SER A 370 -9.45 -20.81 42.25
N GLY A 371 -8.86 -19.61 42.15
CA GLY A 371 -9.50 -18.37 42.54
C GLY A 371 -8.54 -17.17 42.51
N MET A 372 -9.06 -15.99 42.87
CA MET A 372 -8.27 -14.75 42.89
C MET A 372 -7.11 -14.82 43.88
N GLN A 373 -7.32 -15.43 45.06
CA GLN A 373 -6.28 -15.56 46.08
C GLN A 373 -5.06 -16.35 45.57
N LYS A 374 -5.29 -17.49 44.90
CA LYS A 374 -4.23 -18.27 44.24
C LYS A 374 -3.50 -17.44 43.19
N SER A 375 -4.25 -16.77 42.32
CA SER A 375 -3.68 -15.98 41.22
C SER A 375 -2.84 -14.82 41.75
N HIS A 376 -3.33 -14.10 42.76
CA HIS A 376 -2.61 -12.98 43.38
C HIS A 376 -1.36 -13.45 44.13
N GLY A 377 -1.47 -14.55 44.89
CA GLY A 377 -0.35 -15.15 45.59
C GLY A 377 0.77 -15.59 44.63
N LEU A 378 0.40 -16.24 43.53
CA LEU A 378 1.36 -16.68 42.51
C LEU A 378 2.03 -15.50 41.80
N LEU A 379 1.27 -14.46 41.42
CA LEU A 379 1.85 -13.27 40.79
C LEU A 379 2.80 -12.49 41.72
N LYS A 380 2.63 -12.55 43.06
CA LYS A 380 3.57 -11.97 44.02
C LYS A 380 4.96 -12.63 43.97
N VAL A 381 5.03 -13.92 43.66
CA VAL A 381 6.28 -14.70 43.58
C VAL A 381 6.75 -14.93 42.14
N TYR A 382 6.04 -14.38 41.16
CA TYR A 382 6.37 -14.53 39.75
C TYR A 382 7.68 -13.81 39.40
N ARG A 383 8.62 -14.57 38.85
CA ARG A 383 9.97 -14.13 38.46
C ARG A 383 10.16 -14.04 36.95
N GLY A 384 9.12 -13.67 36.22
CA GLY A 384 9.18 -13.47 34.78
C GLY A 384 8.75 -12.06 34.40
N PRO A 385 8.67 -11.75 33.10
CA PRO A 385 8.59 -10.38 32.63
C PRO A 385 7.41 -9.60 33.17
N LYS A 386 7.73 -8.42 33.69
CA LYS A 386 6.78 -7.43 34.18
C LYS A 386 7.15 -6.07 33.59
N LEU A 387 6.19 -5.43 32.93
CA LEU A 387 6.31 -4.02 32.55
C LEU A 387 5.89 -3.17 33.75
N ARG A 388 6.85 -2.50 34.37
CA ARG A 388 6.63 -1.69 35.58
C ARG A 388 6.42 -0.24 35.22
N ILE A 389 5.32 0.35 35.68
CA ILE A 389 4.97 1.76 35.44
C ILE A 389 5.01 2.54 36.76
N TYR A 390 5.64 3.72 36.71
CA TYR A 390 5.86 4.61 37.86
C TYR A 390 5.01 5.88 37.79
N ASP A 391 5.03 6.55 36.64
CA ASP A 391 4.39 7.85 36.42
C ASP A 391 3.87 7.92 34.98
N ILE A 392 2.72 8.55 34.78
CA ILE A 392 2.14 8.85 33.47
C ILE A 392 1.76 10.33 33.50
N GLN A 393 2.23 11.08 32.51
CA GLN A 393 1.92 12.50 32.33
C GLN A 393 1.31 12.72 30.96
N VAL A 394 0.31 13.59 30.89
CA VAL A 394 -0.32 13.99 29.63
C VAL A 394 -0.43 15.50 29.62
N GLY A 395 0.12 16.14 28.60
CA GLY A 395 0.10 17.59 28.40
C GLY A 395 -0.53 17.95 27.07
N GLY A 396 -1.49 18.87 27.07
CA GLY A 396 -2.13 19.34 25.84
C GLY A 396 -3.55 19.89 26.07
N PRO A 397 -4.28 20.20 24.99
CA PRO A 397 -3.82 20.10 23.60
C PRO A 397 -2.73 21.15 23.29
N HIS A 398 -1.79 20.80 22.42
CA HIS A 398 -0.83 21.70 21.80
C HIS A 398 -1.49 22.30 20.57
N ILE A 399 -1.54 23.62 20.53
CA ILE A 399 -2.27 24.37 19.52
C ILE A 399 -1.31 25.39 18.93
N ASP A 400 -0.99 25.25 17.66
CA ASP A 400 -0.13 26.22 16.97
C ASP A 400 -0.95 27.45 16.56
N GLN A 401 -2.15 27.23 16.01
CA GLN A 401 -3.05 28.28 15.56
C GLN A 401 -4.48 28.06 16.06
N TRP A 402 -5.19 29.15 16.33
CA TRP A 402 -6.63 29.14 16.63
C TRP A 402 -7.32 30.32 15.94
N PRO A 403 -8.48 30.12 15.29
CA PRO A 403 -9.08 28.82 14.96
C PRO A 403 -8.17 27.97 14.03
N PRO A 404 -8.41 26.65 13.92
CA PRO A 404 -7.66 25.77 13.02
C PRO A 404 -7.76 26.23 11.55
N ALA A 405 -6.80 25.81 10.70
CA ALA A 405 -6.77 26.21 9.29
C ALA A 405 -8.05 25.85 8.53
N GLY A 406 -8.64 24.66 8.77
CA GLY A 406 -9.93 24.28 8.19
C GLY A 406 -11.06 25.25 8.55
N HIS A 407 -11.13 25.66 9.81
CA HIS A 407 -12.10 26.67 10.26
C HIS A 407 -11.88 28.00 9.51
N LYS A 408 -10.65 28.47 9.40
CA LYS A 408 -10.33 29.71 8.66
C LYS A 408 -10.66 29.58 7.16
N LEU A 409 -10.46 28.41 6.56
CA LEU A 409 -10.86 28.14 5.17
C LEU A 409 -12.38 28.11 4.99
N MET A 410 -13.15 27.75 6.01
CA MET A 410 -14.61 27.77 5.95
C MET A 410 -15.17 29.16 6.26
N TYR A 411 -14.76 29.77 7.37
CA TYR A 411 -15.42 30.95 7.95
C TYR A 411 -14.56 32.21 7.91
N GLY A 412 -13.23 32.09 7.78
CA GLY A 412 -12.31 33.22 7.95
C GLY A 412 -12.28 33.66 9.41
N ASP A 413 -12.45 34.96 9.64
CA ASP A 413 -12.52 35.55 10.99
C ASP A 413 -13.97 35.86 11.42
N LEU A 414 -14.97 35.50 10.60
CA LEU A 414 -16.38 35.79 10.85
C LEU A 414 -16.89 35.06 12.10
N GLN A 415 -17.71 35.74 12.89
CA GLN A 415 -18.53 35.17 13.96
C GLN A 415 -19.93 34.78 13.46
N PRO A 416 -20.66 33.90 14.18
CA PRO A 416 -21.98 33.43 13.73
C PRO A 416 -23.01 34.55 13.49
N ASP A 417 -22.94 35.63 14.26
CA ASP A 417 -23.82 36.80 14.15
C ASP A 417 -23.48 37.72 12.96
N GLU A 418 -22.29 37.57 12.37
CA GLU A 418 -21.87 38.29 11.16
C GLU A 418 -22.27 37.55 9.86
N LEU A 419 -22.84 36.35 9.99
CA LEU A 419 -23.31 35.54 8.87
C LEU A 419 -24.60 36.12 8.28
N ASN A 420 -24.50 36.57 7.03
CA ASN A 420 -25.60 37.08 6.24
C ASN A 420 -25.43 36.64 4.78
N ARG A 421 -26.39 36.95 3.91
CA ARG A 421 -26.37 36.48 2.51
C ARG A 421 -25.06 36.81 1.79
N SER A 422 -24.53 38.03 1.97
CA SER A 422 -23.30 38.45 1.29
C SER A 422 -22.09 37.69 1.80
N THR A 423 -21.93 37.60 3.14
CA THR A 423 -20.77 36.91 3.74
C THR A 423 -20.81 35.41 3.47
N ILE A 424 -22.01 34.80 3.51
CA ILE A 424 -22.23 33.39 3.14
C ILE A 424 -21.80 33.12 1.70
N THR A 425 -22.28 33.89 0.72
CA THR A 425 -21.89 33.71 -0.69
C THR A 425 -20.37 33.85 -0.88
N GLN A 426 -19.73 34.83 -0.22
CA GLN A 426 -18.29 35.01 -0.29
C GLN A 426 -17.52 33.80 0.29
N ARG A 427 -17.96 33.28 1.43
CA ARG A 427 -17.35 32.11 2.06
C ARG A 427 -17.52 30.84 1.23
N LEU A 428 -18.70 30.60 0.66
CA LEU A 428 -18.94 29.49 -0.26
C LEU A 428 -18.00 29.53 -1.47
N ARG A 429 -17.80 30.70 -2.08
CA ARG A 429 -16.88 30.85 -3.22
C ARG A 429 -15.43 30.59 -2.83
N THR A 430 -15.00 31.09 -1.67
CA THR A 430 -13.64 30.88 -1.17
C THR A 430 -13.38 29.40 -0.89
N PHE A 431 -14.32 28.74 -0.21
CA PHE A 431 -14.23 27.31 0.09
C PHE A 431 -14.26 26.45 -1.18
N ALA A 432 -15.17 26.76 -2.12
CA ALA A 432 -15.30 26.04 -3.38
C ALA A 432 -14.04 26.14 -4.25
N ALA A 433 -13.38 27.31 -4.32
CA ALA A 433 -12.14 27.46 -5.07
C ALA A 433 -11.00 26.56 -4.52
N GLY A 434 -10.91 26.44 -3.19
CA GLY A 434 -9.99 25.49 -2.55
C GLY A 434 -10.36 24.04 -2.83
N ALA A 435 -11.62 23.68 -2.58
CA ALA A 435 -12.13 22.31 -2.75
C ALA A 435 -12.03 21.81 -4.19
N PHE A 436 -12.30 22.67 -5.19
CA PHE A 436 -12.25 22.30 -6.61
C PHE A 436 -10.83 22.31 -7.18
N ARG A 437 -9.84 22.80 -6.41
CA ARG A 437 -8.40 22.85 -6.77
C ARG A 437 -8.09 23.74 -7.98
N ARG A 438 -9.02 24.63 -8.32
CA ARG A 438 -8.93 25.56 -9.46
C ARG A 438 -9.84 26.77 -9.25
N PRO A 439 -9.64 27.86 -10.01
CA PRO A 439 -10.61 28.95 -10.07
C PRO A 439 -12.00 28.45 -10.46
N LEU A 440 -13.03 29.11 -9.91
CA LEU A 440 -14.41 28.85 -10.26
C LEU A 440 -14.68 29.21 -11.73
N ARG A 441 -15.40 28.35 -12.43
CA ARG A 441 -15.82 28.51 -13.82
C ARG A 441 -17.23 29.08 -13.87
N GLY A 442 -17.39 30.23 -14.52
CA GLY A 442 -18.69 30.84 -14.79
C GLY A 442 -19.59 30.90 -13.56
N ASP A 443 -20.79 30.33 -13.68
CA ASP A 443 -21.83 30.25 -12.66
C ASP A 443 -21.95 28.83 -12.05
N GLU A 444 -20.88 28.02 -12.08
CA GLU A 444 -20.94 26.61 -11.63
C GLU A 444 -21.37 26.45 -10.15
N LEU A 445 -21.16 27.48 -9.32
CA LEU A 445 -21.56 27.48 -7.91
C LEU A 445 -23.00 27.98 -7.70
N SER A 446 -23.61 28.63 -8.68
CA SER A 446 -24.93 29.25 -8.56
C SER A 446 -26.06 28.29 -8.14
N PRO A 447 -26.08 27.00 -8.53
CA PRO A 447 -27.05 26.05 -7.98
C PRO A 447 -26.95 25.90 -6.45
N ILE A 448 -25.73 25.85 -5.91
CA ILE A 448 -25.49 25.72 -4.47
C ILE A 448 -25.83 27.05 -3.76
N GLU A 449 -25.42 28.18 -4.33
CA GLU A 449 -25.75 29.51 -3.79
C GLU A 449 -27.27 29.72 -3.72
N ARG A 450 -28.01 29.29 -4.74
CA ARG A 450 -29.47 29.36 -4.78
C ARG A 450 -30.10 28.47 -3.72
N MET A 451 -29.66 27.21 -3.61
CA MET A 451 -30.13 26.29 -2.58
C MET A 451 -29.95 26.88 -1.17
N VAL A 452 -28.76 27.42 -0.88
CA VAL A 452 -28.48 28.05 0.43
C VAL A 452 -29.39 29.27 0.65
N THR A 453 -29.58 30.10 -0.37
CA THR A 453 -30.48 31.27 -0.32
C THR A 453 -31.93 30.87 -0.02
N GLU A 454 -32.46 29.85 -0.71
CA GLU A 454 -33.80 29.32 -0.49
C GLU A 454 -33.99 28.74 0.92
N LYS A 455 -32.95 28.11 1.48
CA LYS A 455 -32.97 27.62 2.87
C LYS A 455 -33.00 28.76 3.89
N LEU A 456 -32.24 29.83 3.65
CA LEU A 456 -32.32 31.05 4.46
C LEU A 456 -33.72 31.69 4.38
N ASP A 457 -34.31 31.76 3.19
CA ASP A 457 -35.68 32.28 2.98
C ASP A 457 -36.74 31.45 3.70
N SER A 458 -36.49 30.15 3.85
CA SER A 458 -37.35 29.23 4.59
C SER A 458 -37.16 29.28 6.11
N GLY A 459 -36.29 30.16 6.62
CA GLY A 459 -36.03 30.35 8.05
C GLY A 459 -34.96 29.45 8.64
N MET A 460 -34.11 28.79 7.82
CA MET A 460 -32.94 28.08 8.34
C MET A 460 -31.91 29.06 8.93
N GLU A 461 -31.34 28.70 10.06
CA GLU A 461 -30.28 29.51 10.71
C GLU A 461 -29.08 29.74 9.78
N PRO A 462 -28.50 30.97 9.74
CA PRO A 462 -27.43 31.31 8.81
C PRO A 462 -26.22 30.37 8.82
N LEU A 463 -25.79 29.92 10.00
CA LEU A 463 -24.68 28.99 10.14
C LEU A 463 -25.00 27.62 9.53
N ALA A 464 -26.18 27.08 9.82
CA ALA A 464 -26.62 25.78 9.30
C ALA A 464 -26.75 25.83 7.76
N ALA A 465 -27.28 26.92 7.21
CA ALA A 465 -27.38 27.11 5.77
C ALA A 465 -26.00 27.18 5.09
N LEU A 466 -25.03 27.87 5.69
CA LEU A 466 -23.65 27.93 5.20
C LEU A 466 -22.96 26.54 5.25
N GLN A 467 -23.13 25.82 6.37
CA GLN A 467 -22.59 24.46 6.53
C GLN A 467 -23.16 23.49 5.50
N LEU A 468 -24.47 23.56 5.24
CA LEU A 468 -25.12 22.78 4.17
C LEU A 468 -24.51 23.09 2.80
N GLY A 469 -24.16 24.35 2.55
CA GLY A 469 -23.44 24.74 1.33
C GLY A 469 -22.06 24.11 1.23
N PHE A 470 -21.27 24.08 2.32
CA PHE A 470 -19.97 23.39 2.35
C PHE A 470 -20.11 21.89 2.13
N GLN A 471 -21.08 21.24 2.79
CA GLN A 471 -21.38 19.82 2.60
C GLN A 471 -21.70 19.52 1.14
N THR A 472 -22.54 20.37 0.52
CA THR A 472 -22.93 20.21 -0.89
C THR A 472 -21.75 20.40 -1.84
N ILE A 473 -20.81 21.30 -1.53
CA ILE A 473 -19.56 21.48 -2.29
C ILE A 473 -18.71 20.20 -2.24
N LEU A 474 -18.55 19.60 -1.05
CA LEU A 474 -17.80 18.35 -0.84
C LEU A 474 -18.47 17.10 -1.45
N CYS A 475 -19.75 17.18 -1.78
CA CYS A 475 -20.47 16.13 -2.50
C CYS A 475 -20.60 16.41 -4.01
N SER A 476 -20.08 17.54 -4.50
CA SER A 476 -20.29 17.96 -5.88
C SER A 476 -19.36 17.23 -6.86
N PRO A 477 -19.76 17.08 -8.15
CA PRO A 477 -18.89 16.51 -9.16
C PRO A 477 -17.55 17.24 -9.32
N SER A 478 -17.51 18.57 -9.13
CA SER A 478 -16.28 19.36 -9.20
C SER A 478 -15.29 19.06 -8.06
N PHE A 479 -15.77 18.53 -6.93
CA PHE A 479 -14.93 18.04 -5.85
C PHE A 479 -14.56 16.56 -6.01
N ILE A 480 -15.53 15.71 -6.33
CA ILE A 480 -15.36 14.25 -6.36
C ILE A 480 -14.59 13.79 -7.60
N TYR A 481 -14.74 14.44 -8.75
CA TYR A 481 -14.15 14.01 -10.00
C TYR A 481 -12.93 14.84 -10.40
N MET A 482 -11.90 14.15 -10.89
CA MET A 482 -10.80 14.75 -11.63
C MET A 482 -11.30 15.02 -13.05
N ARG A 483 -11.51 16.30 -13.38
CA ARG A 483 -11.96 16.71 -14.72
C ARG A 483 -10.77 17.22 -15.51
N GLU A 484 -10.30 16.38 -16.42
CA GLU A 484 -9.19 16.67 -17.33
C GLU A 484 -9.77 16.85 -18.73
N ALA A 485 -9.50 18.01 -19.34
CA ALA A 485 -9.95 18.28 -20.70
C ALA A 485 -9.15 17.41 -21.69
N GLU A 486 -9.77 17.05 -22.82
CA GLU A 486 -9.09 16.35 -23.91
C GLU A 486 -7.93 17.18 -24.46
N GLY A 487 -6.83 16.51 -24.81
CA GLY A 487 -5.62 17.13 -25.32
C GLY A 487 -4.65 17.51 -24.21
N THR A 488 -3.92 18.63 -24.39
CA THR A 488 -2.90 19.06 -23.42
C THR A 488 -3.56 19.62 -22.17
N LEU A 489 -3.13 19.13 -21.00
CA LEU A 489 -3.68 19.57 -19.72
C LEU A 489 -3.35 21.04 -19.44
N ASP A 490 -4.32 21.77 -18.88
CA ASP A 490 -4.05 23.08 -18.29
C ASP A 490 -3.25 22.94 -16.98
N GLY A 491 -2.64 24.05 -16.54
CA GLY A 491 -1.78 24.05 -15.36
C GLY A 491 -2.46 23.51 -14.08
N TYR A 492 -3.75 23.75 -13.88
CA TYR A 492 -4.47 23.27 -12.70
C TYR A 492 -4.78 21.77 -12.78
N SER A 493 -5.14 21.29 -13.97
CA SER A 493 -5.30 19.85 -14.22
C SER A 493 -3.98 19.11 -14.02
N LEU A 494 -2.86 19.64 -14.56
CA LEU A 494 -1.53 19.05 -14.37
C LEU A 494 -1.08 19.07 -12.90
N ALA A 495 -1.30 20.18 -12.19
CA ALA A 495 -1.04 20.25 -10.75
C ALA A 495 -1.85 19.21 -9.96
N SER A 496 -3.12 19.05 -10.29
CA SER A 496 -3.98 18.05 -9.63
C SER A 496 -3.48 16.63 -9.94
N ARG A 497 -3.22 16.30 -11.20
CA ARG A 497 -2.71 14.97 -11.58
C ARG A 497 -1.40 14.65 -10.85
N LEU A 498 -0.48 15.61 -10.79
CA LEU A 498 0.79 15.48 -10.07
C LEU A 498 0.60 15.29 -8.56
N SER A 499 -0.29 16.04 -7.94
CA SER A 499 -0.54 15.94 -6.49
C SER A 499 -1.25 14.65 -6.09
N TYR A 500 -2.20 14.16 -6.90
CA TYR A 500 -2.84 12.88 -6.64
C TYR A 500 -1.91 11.69 -6.92
N PHE A 501 -1.01 11.81 -7.90
CA PHE A 501 0.04 10.81 -8.11
C PHE A 501 1.00 10.73 -6.92
N LEU A 502 1.58 11.85 -6.47
CA LEU A 502 2.67 11.82 -5.50
C LEU A 502 2.23 11.95 -4.03
N TRP A 503 1.08 12.55 -3.75
CA TRP A 503 0.57 12.80 -2.39
C TRP A 503 -0.84 12.26 -2.13
N SER A 504 -1.50 11.67 -3.14
CA SER A 504 -2.88 11.17 -3.08
C SER A 504 -3.88 12.20 -2.56
N SER A 505 -3.63 13.48 -2.80
CA SER A 505 -4.42 14.59 -2.26
C SER A 505 -4.26 15.84 -3.14
N GLN A 506 -4.95 16.91 -2.78
CA GLN A 506 -4.92 18.18 -3.49
C GLN A 506 -3.52 18.82 -3.56
N PRO A 507 -3.25 19.63 -4.60
CA PRO A 507 -2.00 20.37 -4.70
C PRO A 507 -1.87 21.40 -3.57
N ASP A 508 -0.64 21.65 -3.13
CA ASP A 508 -0.38 22.71 -2.16
C ASP A 508 -0.37 24.09 -2.81
N THR A 509 -0.26 25.14 -1.99
CA THR A 509 -0.28 26.53 -2.46
C THR A 509 0.83 26.83 -3.45
N VAL A 510 2.03 26.25 -3.27
CA VAL A 510 3.16 26.44 -4.19
C VAL A 510 2.83 25.89 -5.57
N LEU A 511 2.32 24.66 -5.63
CA LEU A 511 1.99 24.01 -6.89
C LEU A 511 0.81 24.70 -7.62
N ILE A 512 -0.17 25.20 -6.86
CA ILE A 512 -1.28 26.01 -7.39
C ILE A 512 -0.81 27.35 -7.95
N GLU A 513 0.14 28.04 -7.31
CA GLU A 513 0.67 29.30 -7.84
C GLU A 513 1.52 29.07 -9.09
N HIS A 514 2.30 27.99 -9.17
CA HIS A 514 3.00 27.61 -10.41
C HIS A 514 2.02 27.28 -11.54
N ALA A 515 0.91 26.58 -11.23
CA ALA A 515 -0.16 26.31 -12.19
C ALA A 515 -0.79 27.61 -12.74
N LYS A 516 -1.13 28.53 -11.83
CA LYS A 516 -1.70 29.85 -12.16
C LYS A 516 -0.75 30.70 -13.01
N ALA A 517 0.55 30.60 -12.77
CA ALA A 517 1.57 31.31 -13.53
C ALA A 517 1.92 30.63 -14.88
N GLY A 518 1.32 29.47 -15.20
CA GLY A 518 1.62 28.70 -16.41
C GLY A 518 3.01 28.03 -16.41
N GLN A 519 3.68 28.01 -15.26
CA GLN A 519 5.08 27.57 -15.14
C GLN A 519 5.25 26.05 -15.20
N LEU A 520 4.19 25.29 -14.92
CA LEU A 520 4.23 23.81 -14.97
C LEU A 520 4.39 23.24 -16.39
N SER A 521 4.28 24.09 -17.42
CA SER A 521 4.61 23.72 -18.80
C SER A 521 6.13 23.70 -19.08
N ASP A 522 6.93 24.32 -18.20
CA ASP A 522 8.39 24.27 -18.27
C ASP A 522 8.89 22.97 -17.61
N ALA A 523 9.64 22.18 -18.36
CA ALA A 523 10.14 20.89 -17.92
C ALA A 523 11.04 20.98 -16.67
N ASN A 524 11.82 22.06 -16.52
CA ASN A 524 12.69 22.24 -15.36
C ASN A 524 11.89 22.59 -14.10
N VAL A 525 10.85 23.41 -14.25
CA VAL A 525 9.93 23.72 -13.13
C VAL A 525 9.19 22.46 -12.70
N LEU A 526 8.67 21.70 -13.66
CA LEU A 526 7.97 20.45 -13.39
C LEU A 526 8.88 19.44 -12.66
N ALA A 527 10.12 19.25 -13.14
CA ALA A 527 11.10 18.38 -12.49
C ALA A 527 11.47 18.87 -11.08
N SER A 528 11.60 20.19 -10.87
CA SER A 528 11.85 20.77 -9.54
C SER A 528 10.69 20.48 -8.58
N GLU A 529 9.44 20.61 -9.04
CA GLU A 529 8.26 20.31 -8.23
C GLU A 529 8.16 18.82 -7.89
N VAL A 530 8.41 17.90 -8.84
CA VAL A 530 8.50 16.46 -8.57
C VAL A 530 9.52 16.18 -7.45
N ASN A 531 10.73 16.74 -7.56
CA ASN A 531 11.77 16.57 -6.55
C ASN A 531 11.38 17.14 -5.17
N ARG A 532 10.72 18.29 -5.13
CA ARG A 532 10.20 18.89 -3.90
C ARG A 532 9.15 17.99 -3.27
N MET A 533 8.22 17.49 -4.07
CA MET A 533 7.10 16.69 -3.60
C MET A 533 7.53 15.30 -3.10
N LEU A 534 8.50 14.66 -3.75
CA LEU A 534 9.08 13.38 -3.31
C LEU A 534 9.90 13.49 -2.02
N LYS A 535 10.40 14.69 -1.67
CA LYS A 535 11.08 14.96 -0.39
C LYS A 535 10.13 15.31 0.75
N ASP A 536 8.89 15.71 0.42
CA ASP A 536 7.87 16.04 1.42
C ASP A 536 7.36 14.76 2.10
N PRO A 537 7.13 14.73 3.43
CA PRO A 537 6.60 13.57 4.13
C PRO A 537 5.27 13.04 3.58
N ARG A 538 4.48 13.86 2.88
CA ARG A 538 3.24 13.41 2.21
C ARG A 538 3.52 12.39 1.10
N SER A 539 4.73 12.34 0.54
CA SER A 539 5.13 11.32 -0.44
C SER A 539 5.12 9.89 0.10
N GLU A 540 5.13 9.72 1.43
CA GLU A 540 4.90 8.41 2.04
C GLU A 540 3.53 7.83 1.67
N ARG A 541 2.54 8.67 1.34
CA ARG A 541 1.24 8.20 0.83
C ARG A 541 1.39 7.48 -0.51
N PHE A 542 2.18 8.04 -1.43
CA PHE A 542 2.52 7.39 -2.70
C PHE A 542 3.27 6.09 -2.46
N VAL A 543 4.36 6.11 -1.68
CA VAL A 543 5.17 4.91 -1.42
C VAL A 543 4.30 3.79 -0.84
N ASN A 544 3.53 4.08 0.21
CA ASN A 544 2.70 3.08 0.86
C ASN A 544 1.58 2.57 -0.06
N GLN A 545 0.85 3.44 -0.77
CA GLN A 545 -0.26 3.00 -1.60
C GLN A 545 0.20 2.32 -2.89
N PHE A 546 1.18 2.89 -3.58
CA PHE A 546 1.70 2.31 -4.81
C PHE A 546 2.21 0.90 -4.56
N VAL A 547 3.05 0.71 -3.54
CA VAL A 547 3.62 -0.61 -3.22
C VAL A 547 2.52 -1.58 -2.78
N ARG A 548 1.61 -1.16 -1.89
CA ARG A 548 0.47 -1.98 -1.44
C ARG A 548 -0.41 -2.46 -2.61
N ARG A 549 -0.66 -1.60 -3.60
CA ARG A 549 -1.49 -1.92 -4.78
C ARG A 549 -0.74 -2.71 -5.83
N TRP A 550 0.49 -2.31 -6.16
CA TRP A 550 1.36 -3.01 -7.07
C TRP A 550 1.52 -4.48 -6.64
N LEU A 551 1.88 -4.71 -5.38
CA LEU A 551 2.12 -6.05 -4.84
C LEU A 551 0.87 -6.70 -4.25
N ASP A 552 -0.30 -6.07 -4.33
CA ASP A 552 -1.58 -6.62 -3.84
C ASP A 552 -1.49 -7.17 -2.39
N TRP A 553 -0.90 -6.38 -1.50
CA TRP A 553 -0.70 -6.76 -0.09
C TRP A 553 -1.98 -6.98 0.68
N ASP A 554 -3.11 -6.49 0.18
CA ASP A 554 -4.40 -6.74 0.82
C ASP A 554 -4.75 -8.23 0.86
N ASN A 555 -4.09 -9.07 0.06
CA ASN A 555 -4.24 -10.53 0.14
C ASN A 555 -3.61 -11.09 1.43
N ILE A 556 -2.64 -10.39 2.03
CA ILE A 556 -2.09 -10.73 3.35
C ILE A 556 -3.20 -10.48 4.38
N GLY A 557 -3.90 -11.54 4.78
CA GLY A 557 -4.98 -11.48 5.76
C GLY A 557 -6.39 -11.68 5.20
N GLU A 558 -6.59 -11.72 3.88
CA GLU A 558 -7.87 -12.15 3.28
C GLU A 558 -8.17 -13.61 3.68
N MET A 559 -7.13 -14.46 3.64
CA MET A 559 -7.08 -15.72 4.37
C MET A 559 -6.06 -15.57 5.50
N PRO A 560 -6.50 -15.39 6.76
CA PRO A 560 -5.58 -15.16 7.86
C PRO A 560 -4.62 -16.34 8.04
N VAL A 561 -3.37 -16.02 8.34
CA VAL A 561 -2.31 -17.02 8.57
C VAL A 561 -2.77 -18.02 9.65
N SER A 562 -2.53 -19.32 9.45
CA SER A 562 -2.91 -20.34 10.42
C SER A 562 -2.32 -20.04 11.81
N GLY A 563 -3.10 -20.28 12.86
CA GLY A 563 -2.65 -20.12 14.26
C GLY A 563 -1.47 -21.03 14.63
N GLU A 564 -1.16 -22.04 13.81
CA GLU A 564 0.04 -22.88 13.95
C GLU A 564 1.34 -22.07 13.78
N PHE A 565 1.31 -21.00 12.97
CA PHE A 565 2.41 -20.04 12.82
C PHE A 565 2.43 -19.03 13.97
N HIS A 566 2.52 -19.51 15.21
CA HIS A 566 2.52 -18.67 16.43
C HIS A 566 3.56 -17.53 16.38
N VAL A 567 4.71 -17.75 15.74
CA VAL A 567 5.77 -16.76 15.53
C VAL A 567 5.26 -15.53 14.76
N TYR A 568 4.42 -15.73 13.74
CA TYR A 568 3.85 -14.64 12.93
C TYR A 568 3.10 -13.61 13.80
N TYR A 569 2.28 -14.12 14.73
CA TYR A 569 1.46 -13.31 15.62
C TYR A 569 2.22 -12.78 16.85
N ARG A 570 3.12 -13.60 17.40
CA ARG A 570 3.97 -13.22 18.53
C ARG A 570 4.86 -12.04 18.15
N ASP A 571 5.50 -12.14 16.99
CA ASP A 571 6.56 -11.22 16.55
C ASP A 571 6.03 -10.11 15.63
N ASN A 572 4.70 -10.03 15.43
CA ASN A 572 4.03 -9.02 14.60
C ASN A 572 4.63 -8.93 13.19
N LEU A 573 4.90 -10.10 12.58
CA LEU A 573 5.67 -10.21 11.33
C LEU A 573 4.98 -9.51 10.17
N GLU A 574 3.64 -9.46 10.14
CA GLU A 574 2.88 -8.73 9.13
C GLU A 574 3.33 -7.27 8.98
N THR A 575 3.37 -6.55 10.11
CA THR A 575 3.81 -5.14 10.15
C THR A 575 5.29 -5.02 9.79
N ALA A 576 6.13 -5.93 10.28
CA ALA A 576 7.57 -5.89 10.01
C ALA A 576 7.87 -6.14 8.52
N MET A 577 7.18 -7.09 7.89
CA MET A 577 7.31 -7.43 6.46
C MET A 577 6.77 -6.31 5.56
N ALA A 578 5.61 -5.74 5.88
CA ALA A 578 5.08 -4.60 5.13
C ALA A 578 6.04 -3.40 5.24
N GLY A 579 6.53 -3.11 6.45
CA GLY A 579 7.51 -2.06 6.70
C GLY A 579 8.84 -2.29 5.99
N GLU A 580 9.33 -3.54 5.93
CA GLU A 580 10.54 -3.90 5.17
C GLU A 580 10.43 -3.42 3.73
N THR A 581 9.33 -3.78 3.05
CA THR A 581 9.19 -3.52 1.62
C THR A 581 8.94 -2.05 1.31
N THR A 582 8.15 -1.34 2.14
CA THR A 582 7.98 0.11 1.95
C THR A 582 9.28 0.86 2.24
N THR A 583 10.03 0.48 3.27
CA THR A 583 11.36 1.05 3.55
C THR A 583 12.35 0.74 2.44
N PHE A 584 12.29 -0.46 1.88
CA PHE A 584 13.12 -0.88 0.75
C PHE A 584 12.84 -0.05 -0.51
N PHE A 585 11.56 0.12 -0.87
CA PHE A 585 11.14 0.99 -1.96
C PHE A 585 11.57 2.45 -1.72
N ARG A 586 11.32 2.96 -0.51
CA ARG A 586 11.70 4.32 -0.10
C ARG A 586 13.20 4.54 -0.24
N HIS A 587 14.01 3.57 0.18
CA HIS A 587 15.46 3.66 0.06
C HIS A 587 15.93 3.73 -1.39
N ILE A 588 15.39 2.88 -2.27
CA ILE A 588 15.69 2.91 -3.71
C ILE A 588 15.32 4.27 -4.31
N LEU A 589 14.18 4.84 -3.92
CA LEU A 589 13.73 6.17 -4.37
C LEU A 589 14.63 7.31 -3.84
N ASP A 590 15.02 7.27 -2.57
CA ASP A 590 15.82 8.32 -1.93
C ASP A 590 17.28 8.33 -2.39
N GLN A 591 17.84 7.15 -2.58
CA GLN A 591 19.19 6.99 -3.13
C GLN A 591 19.22 7.04 -4.65
N ASN A 592 18.06 7.14 -5.30
CA ASN A 592 17.90 7.12 -6.74
C ASN A 592 18.62 5.93 -7.39
N LEU A 593 18.41 4.73 -6.83
CA LEU A 593 19.02 3.51 -7.35
C LEU A 593 18.26 3.04 -8.59
N PRO A 594 18.93 2.34 -9.54
CA PRO A 594 18.29 1.83 -10.75
C PRO A 594 17.17 0.84 -10.40
N PRO A 595 16.09 0.73 -11.21
CA PRO A 595 15.01 -0.23 -10.99
C PRO A 595 15.50 -1.68 -10.78
N LYS A 596 16.58 -2.07 -11.44
CA LYS A 596 17.25 -3.36 -11.24
C LYS A 596 17.56 -3.69 -9.76
N SER A 597 17.73 -2.68 -8.91
CA SER A 597 17.97 -2.81 -7.46
C SER A 597 16.86 -3.55 -6.72
N PHE A 598 15.62 -3.54 -7.26
CA PHE A 598 14.55 -4.38 -6.72
C PHE A 598 14.84 -5.88 -6.87
N LEU A 599 15.73 -6.28 -7.77
CA LEU A 599 16.09 -7.68 -8.03
C LEU A 599 17.47 -8.04 -7.47
N ASP A 600 18.48 -7.19 -7.60
CA ASP A 600 19.87 -7.52 -7.29
C ASP A 600 20.39 -7.06 -5.92
N ALA A 601 19.57 -6.34 -5.13
CA ALA A 601 19.98 -5.87 -3.81
C ALA A 601 20.49 -7.01 -2.91
N ASP A 602 21.70 -6.82 -2.39
CA ASP A 602 22.38 -7.65 -1.38
C ASP A 602 22.21 -7.10 0.04
N TYR A 603 21.11 -6.39 0.25
CA TYR A 603 20.68 -5.85 1.53
C TYR A 603 19.15 -5.94 1.65
N THR A 604 18.67 -5.81 2.89
CA THR A 604 17.25 -5.59 3.17
C THR A 604 17.05 -4.80 4.47
N PHE A 605 15.81 -4.49 4.83
CA PHE A 605 15.47 -3.74 6.02
C PHE A 605 14.76 -4.63 7.05
N VAL A 606 15.41 -4.88 8.19
CA VAL A 606 14.86 -5.75 9.24
C VAL A 606 14.95 -5.09 10.61
N ASN A 607 14.03 -5.48 11.49
CA ASN A 607 14.14 -5.30 12.93
C ASN A 607 14.55 -6.64 13.59
N ARG A 608 14.62 -6.69 14.93
CA ARG A 608 15.02 -7.90 15.65
C ARG A 608 14.19 -9.12 15.26
N GLU A 609 12.88 -8.96 15.22
CA GLU A 609 11.90 -10.00 14.93
C GLU A 609 12.10 -10.58 13.53
N LEU A 610 12.17 -9.70 12.53
CA LEU A 610 12.29 -10.10 11.13
C LEU A 610 13.69 -10.67 10.81
N ALA A 611 14.75 -10.16 11.42
CA ALA A 611 16.09 -10.72 11.30
C ALA A 611 16.13 -12.17 11.80
N ALA A 612 15.51 -12.43 12.95
CA ALA A 612 15.40 -13.78 13.51
C ALA A 612 14.54 -14.68 12.60
N HIS A 613 13.41 -14.18 12.09
CA HIS A 613 12.55 -14.91 11.16
C HIS A 613 13.28 -15.29 9.86
N TYR A 614 14.17 -14.43 9.37
CA TYR A 614 14.94 -14.68 8.15
C TYR A 614 16.21 -15.50 8.36
N GLY A 615 16.61 -15.77 9.60
CA GLY A 615 17.90 -16.39 9.91
C GLY A 615 19.09 -15.50 9.56
N LEU A 616 18.92 -14.17 9.62
CA LEU A 616 20.00 -13.21 9.43
C LEU A 616 20.75 -12.97 10.75
N ALA A 617 21.88 -12.25 10.66
CA ALA A 617 22.62 -11.83 11.85
C ALA A 617 21.69 -11.04 12.81
N PRO A 618 21.73 -11.32 14.13
CA PRO A 618 20.86 -10.64 15.08
C PRO A 618 21.01 -9.11 15.02
N VAL A 619 19.88 -8.41 15.06
CA VAL A 619 19.82 -6.95 15.24
C VAL A 619 19.05 -6.62 16.51
N GLU A 620 19.38 -5.48 17.11
CA GLU A 620 18.68 -4.97 18.29
C GLU A 620 17.53 -4.06 17.89
N GLY A 621 16.50 -3.91 18.72
CA GLY A 621 15.43 -2.94 18.46
C GLY A 621 14.32 -3.40 17.52
N ASN A 622 13.17 -2.73 17.62
CA ASN A 622 11.99 -2.92 16.78
C ASN A 622 11.95 -2.05 15.52
N HIS A 623 12.92 -1.14 15.35
CA HIS A 623 13.02 -0.28 14.17
C HIS A 623 13.76 -1.00 13.04
N LEU A 624 13.26 -0.79 11.82
CA LEU A 624 13.86 -1.33 10.62
C LEU A 624 15.19 -0.64 10.33
N ARG A 625 16.21 -1.44 10.02
CA ARG A 625 17.52 -0.95 9.59
C ARG A 625 18.05 -1.77 8.44
N GLN A 626 18.87 -1.14 7.61
CA GLN A 626 19.54 -1.83 6.52
C GLN A 626 20.52 -2.87 7.08
N VAL A 627 20.44 -4.09 6.58
CA VAL A 627 21.37 -5.19 6.87
C VAL A 627 21.82 -5.82 5.57
N SER A 628 23.06 -6.30 5.52
CA SER A 628 23.52 -7.07 4.37
C SER A 628 22.87 -8.46 4.34
N THR A 629 22.50 -8.91 3.16
CA THR A 629 22.04 -10.27 2.85
C THR A 629 23.07 -11.05 2.03
N ALA A 630 24.30 -10.55 1.91
CA ALA A 630 25.38 -11.23 1.21
C ALA A 630 25.61 -12.64 1.78
N GLY A 631 25.64 -13.64 0.91
CA GLY A 631 25.77 -15.06 1.29
C GLY A 631 24.48 -15.71 1.82
N SER A 632 23.40 -14.95 2.01
CA SER A 632 22.07 -15.47 2.36
C SER A 632 21.26 -15.84 1.12
N VAL A 633 20.15 -16.55 1.33
CA VAL A 633 19.09 -16.75 0.34
C VAL A 633 18.20 -15.51 0.18
N ARG A 634 18.33 -14.55 1.10
CA ARG A 634 17.62 -13.25 1.06
C ARG A 634 18.30 -12.26 0.11
N GLY A 635 17.59 -11.22 -0.28
CA GLY A 635 18.04 -10.17 -1.20
C GLY A 635 17.08 -9.97 -2.36
N GLY A 636 16.89 -8.71 -2.74
CA GLY A 636 15.84 -8.29 -3.67
C GLY A 636 14.42 -8.54 -3.15
N LEU A 637 13.45 -8.07 -3.91
CA LEU A 637 12.02 -8.09 -3.59
C LEU A 637 11.45 -9.52 -3.48
N LEU A 638 11.87 -10.44 -4.36
CA LEU A 638 11.29 -11.79 -4.46
C LEU A 638 11.50 -12.65 -3.20
N THR A 639 12.41 -12.25 -2.30
CA THR A 639 12.75 -13.01 -1.09
C THR A 639 12.28 -12.33 0.19
N GLN A 640 11.58 -11.19 0.08
CA GLN A 640 10.94 -10.52 1.21
C GLN A 640 9.67 -11.26 1.62
N GLY A 641 9.40 -11.27 2.92
CA GLY A 641 8.30 -11.99 3.55
C GLY A 641 6.94 -11.52 3.06
N SER A 642 6.76 -10.22 2.85
CA SER A 642 5.52 -9.64 2.31
C SER A 642 5.19 -10.23 0.93
N PHE A 643 6.16 -10.31 0.02
CA PHE A 643 6.00 -10.88 -1.32
C PHE A 643 5.68 -12.38 -1.27
N LEU A 644 6.36 -13.10 -0.39
CA LEU A 644 6.20 -14.55 -0.22
C LEU A 644 4.87 -14.94 0.45
N THR A 645 4.40 -14.12 1.37
CA THR A 645 3.13 -14.30 2.10
C THR A 645 1.93 -13.85 1.28
N ALA A 646 2.04 -12.76 0.50
CA ALA A 646 0.97 -12.31 -0.40
C ALA A 646 0.62 -13.33 -1.51
N SER A 647 1.51 -14.28 -1.78
CA SER A 647 1.33 -15.36 -2.76
C SER A 647 1.01 -16.73 -2.13
N ALA A 648 0.61 -16.74 -0.85
CA ALA A 648 0.18 -17.93 -0.11
C ALA A 648 -1.26 -17.79 0.41
N ASN A 649 -1.88 -18.90 0.85
CA ASN A 649 -3.26 -18.91 1.37
C ASN A 649 -3.35 -18.89 2.92
N GLY A 650 -2.25 -18.55 3.58
CA GLY A 650 -2.13 -18.53 5.05
C GLY A 650 -1.87 -19.88 5.72
N VAL A 651 -2.07 -21.02 5.03
CA VAL A 651 -1.84 -22.37 5.56
C VAL A 651 -0.76 -23.11 4.77
N ASP A 652 -0.84 -23.02 3.44
CA ASP A 652 -0.01 -23.74 2.47
C ASP A 652 0.47 -22.81 1.36
N THR A 653 1.40 -23.30 0.55
CA THR A 653 1.93 -22.63 -0.64
C THR A 653 1.47 -23.34 -1.90
N SER A 654 1.34 -22.59 -3.00
CA SER A 654 1.10 -23.16 -4.34
C SER A 654 2.15 -22.64 -5.32
N PRO A 655 2.95 -23.51 -5.95
CA PRO A 655 3.91 -23.08 -6.97
C PRO A 655 3.22 -22.36 -8.13
N VAL A 656 2.01 -22.77 -8.50
CA VAL A 656 1.26 -22.14 -9.60
C VAL A 656 0.91 -20.70 -9.25
N VAL A 657 0.33 -20.46 -8.06
CA VAL A 657 -0.02 -19.12 -7.59
C VAL A 657 1.22 -18.24 -7.48
N ARG A 658 2.31 -18.76 -6.91
CA ARG A 658 3.59 -18.05 -6.79
C ARG A 658 4.21 -17.70 -8.13
N GLY A 659 4.17 -18.62 -9.09
CA GLY A 659 4.67 -18.40 -10.45
C GLY A 659 3.87 -17.33 -11.19
N ILE A 660 2.53 -17.38 -11.10
CA ILE A 660 1.64 -16.35 -11.67
C ILE A 660 1.94 -15.00 -11.02
N TYR A 661 2.11 -14.96 -9.71
CA TYR A 661 2.41 -13.73 -8.98
C TYR A 661 3.74 -13.10 -9.41
N VAL A 662 4.81 -13.88 -9.59
CA VAL A 662 6.08 -13.38 -10.17
C VAL A 662 5.86 -12.86 -11.59
N LEU A 663 5.14 -13.59 -12.44
CA LEU A 663 4.88 -13.15 -13.81
C LEU A 663 4.15 -11.81 -13.87
N GLN A 664 3.10 -11.65 -13.07
CA GLN A 664 2.27 -10.45 -13.06
C GLN A 664 2.94 -9.24 -12.40
N LYS A 665 3.62 -9.47 -11.26
CA LYS A 665 4.17 -8.36 -10.45
C LYS A 665 5.57 -7.94 -10.86
N VAL A 666 6.35 -8.86 -11.44
CA VAL A 666 7.76 -8.63 -11.79
C VAL A 666 7.98 -8.62 -13.30
N MET A 667 7.33 -9.52 -14.04
CA MET A 667 7.60 -9.69 -15.48
C MET A 667 6.58 -8.99 -16.41
N GLY A 668 5.55 -8.34 -15.85
CA GLY A 668 4.52 -7.66 -16.64
C GLY A 668 3.67 -8.60 -17.51
N TYR A 669 3.57 -9.89 -17.15
CA TYR A 669 2.83 -10.88 -17.91
C TYR A 669 1.67 -11.45 -17.10
N THR A 670 0.46 -11.32 -17.62
CA THR A 670 -0.74 -11.97 -17.08
C THR A 670 -1.04 -13.22 -17.91
N PRO A 671 -0.92 -14.43 -17.33
CA PRO A 671 -1.33 -15.64 -18.02
C PRO A 671 -2.83 -15.62 -18.35
N PRO A 672 -3.26 -16.15 -19.50
CA PRO A 672 -4.68 -16.23 -19.82
C PRO A 672 -5.41 -17.14 -18.83
N PRO A 673 -6.71 -16.91 -18.59
CA PRO A 673 -7.51 -17.84 -17.79
C PRO A 673 -7.53 -19.23 -18.44
N PRO A 674 -7.86 -20.29 -17.68
CA PRO A 674 -8.06 -21.63 -18.23
C PRO A 674 -9.11 -21.61 -19.36
N PRO A 675 -8.94 -22.38 -20.46
CA PRO A 675 -9.92 -22.42 -21.55
C PRO A 675 -11.29 -22.94 -21.08
N ASP A 676 -12.37 -22.27 -21.47
CA ASP A 676 -13.76 -22.63 -21.11
C ASP A 676 -14.21 -23.99 -21.69
N ASP A 677 -13.59 -24.43 -22.79
CA ASP A 677 -14.08 -25.54 -23.64
C ASP A 677 -13.48 -26.92 -23.31
N VAL A 678 -12.60 -27.02 -22.31
CA VAL A 678 -12.08 -28.33 -21.85
C VAL A 678 -12.95 -28.77 -20.68
N PRO A 679 -13.64 -29.94 -20.75
CA PRO A 679 -14.27 -30.50 -19.55
C PRO A 679 -13.24 -30.54 -18.43
N GLU A 680 -13.60 -30.32 -17.17
CA GLU A 680 -12.73 -30.55 -16.01
C GLU A 680 -12.30 -32.02 -15.96
N ILE A 681 -11.42 -32.43 -16.87
CA ILE A 681 -10.67 -33.67 -16.80
C ILE A 681 -9.55 -33.29 -15.85
N GLU A 682 -9.84 -33.35 -14.55
CA GLU A 682 -8.79 -33.38 -13.56
C GLU A 682 -7.88 -34.56 -13.94
N PRO A 683 -6.63 -34.31 -14.36
CA PRO A 683 -5.73 -35.38 -14.73
C PRO A 683 -5.58 -36.29 -13.52
N ASP A 684 -5.52 -37.61 -13.73
CA ASP A 684 -5.42 -38.56 -12.62
C ASP A 684 -4.09 -38.38 -11.87
N ILE A 685 -4.13 -37.59 -10.79
CA ILE A 685 -2.98 -37.34 -9.92
C ILE A 685 -2.69 -38.54 -9.01
N SER A 686 -3.49 -39.62 -9.04
CA SER A 686 -3.35 -40.77 -8.13
C SER A 686 -1.95 -41.38 -8.12
N GLY A 687 -1.36 -41.49 -6.92
CA GLY A 687 0.00 -41.99 -6.75
C GLY A 687 1.11 -40.94 -6.90
N ALA A 688 0.80 -39.68 -7.20
CA ALA A 688 1.75 -38.57 -7.00
C ALA A 688 1.95 -38.35 -5.50
N LYS A 689 3.22 -38.24 -5.09
CA LYS A 689 3.63 -38.02 -3.70
C LYS A 689 4.15 -36.62 -3.45
N THR A 690 4.61 -35.94 -4.50
CA THR A 690 5.17 -34.58 -4.42
C THR A 690 4.37 -33.63 -5.30
N VAL A 691 4.39 -32.34 -4.95
CA VAL A 691 3.79 -31.27 -5.76
C VAL A 691 4.37 -31.26 -7.18
N ARG A 692 5.64 -31.65 -7.33
CA ARG A 692 6.31 -31.79 -8.63
C ARG A 692 5.71 -32.91 -9.48
N GLU A 693 5.45 -34.07 -8.90
CA GLU A 693 4.80 -35.18 -9.60
C GLU A 693 3.35 -34.85 -9.97
N GLU A 694 2.65 -34.15 -9.08
CA GLU A 694 1.27 -33.68 -9.32
C GLU A 694 1.21 -32.72 -10.52
N LEU A 695 2.04 -31.68 -10.54
CA LEU A 695 2.10 -30.73 -11.66
C LEU A 695 2.67 -31.37 -12.94
N ALA A 696 3.59 -32.33 -12.85
CA ALA A 696 4.08 -33.06 -14.01
C ALA A 696 2.95 -33.87 -14.68
N LYS A 697 2.07 -34.48 -13.90
CA LYS A 697 0.87 -35.13 -14.42
C LYS A 697 -0.13 -34.13 -14.98
N HIS A 698 -0.32 -32.99 -14.32
CA HIS A 698 -1.17 -31.92 -14.84
C HIS A 698 -0.70 -31.42 -16.22
N ARG A 699 0.62 -31.29 -16.39
CA ARG A 699 1.28 -30.91 -17.65
C ARG A 699 1.33 -32.00 -18.71
N SER A 700 0.81 -33.20 -18.44
CA SER A 700 0.65 -34.21 -19.50
C SER A 700 -0.42 -33.81 -20.52
N ILE A 701 -1.31 -32.90 -20.14
CA ILE A 701 -2.29 -32.28 -21.03
C ILE A 701 -1.58 -31.17 -21.83
N THR A 702 -1.56 -31.31 -23.16
CA THR A 702 -0.84 -30.41 -24.08
C THR A 702 -1.23 -28.95 -23.90
N THR A 703 -2.51 -28.64 -23.70
CA THR A 703 -3.01 -27.26 -23.51
C THR A 703 -2.52 -26.64 -22.19
N CYS A 704 -2.57 -27.38 -21.08
CA CYS A 704 -2.05 -26.92 -19.79
C CYS A 704 -0.53 -26.74 -19.81
N ALA A 705 0.20 -27.61 -20.51
CA ALA A 705 1.66 -27.57 -20.58
C ALA A 705 2.22 -26.25 -21.15
N GLU A 706 1.50 -25.60 -22.07
CA GLU A 706 1.95 -24.36 -22.72
C GLU A 706 2.09 -23.21 -21.73
N CYS A 707 1.08 -23.00 -20.87
CA CYS A 707 1.11 -21.96 -19.84
C CYS A 707 2.01 -22.36 -18.66
N HIS A 708 1.89 -23.60 -18.17
CA HIS A 708 2.65 -24.08 -17.01
C HIS A 708 4.16 -24.12 -17.25
N ARG A 709 4.63 -24.20 -18.51
CA ARG A 709 6.05 -24.04 -18.84
C ARG A 709 6.62 -22.67 -18.43
N LYS A 710 5.79 -21.63 -18.42
CA LYS A 710 6.17 -20.27 -17.98
C LYS A 710 5.97 -20.09 -16.47
N ILE A 711 4.94 -20.71 -15.90
CA ILE A 711 4.50 -20.51 -14.52
C ILE A 711 5.32 -21.34 -13.53
N ASP A 712 5.31 -22.67 -13.70
CA ASP A 712 5.80 -23.59 -12.67
C ASP A 712 7.26 -23.37 -12.25
N PRO A 713 8.21 -23.13 -13.17
CA PRO A 713 9.60 -22.93 -12.77
C PRO A 713 9.75 -21.78 -11.77
N LEU A 714 9.10 -20.65 -12.03
CA LEU A 714 9.15 -19.47 -11.16
C LEU A 714 8.54 -19.76 -9.78
N GLY A 715 7.46 -20.54 -9.76
CA GLY A 715 6.82 -21.03 -8.55
C GLY A 715 7.71 -21.94 -7.71
N PHE A 716 8.30 -22.96 -8.35
CA PHE A 716 9.17 -23.93 -7.68
C PHE A 716 10.34 -23.28 -6.97
N ALA A 717 10.95 -22.27 -7.58
CA ALA A 717 12.06 -21.54 -6.97
C ALA A 717 11.71 -20.93 -5.61
N LEU A 718 10.44 -20.57 -5.40
CA LEU A 718 9.95 -19.96 -4.16
C LEU A 718 9.51 -21.00 -3.12
N GLU A 719 9.43 -22.29 -3.46
CA GLU A 719 8.90 -23.31 -2.55
C GLU A 719 9.79 -23.62 -1.34
N ASN A 720 11.05 -23.19 -1.35
CA ASN A 720 11.88 -23.19 -0.13
C ASN A 720 11.46 -22.12 0.89
N PHE A 721 10.45 -21.31 0.60
CA PHE A 721 9.82 -20.42 1.56
C PHE A 721 8.44 -20.95 1.95
N ASP A 722 8.15 -21.05 3.24
CA ASP A 722 6.84 -21.44 3.76
C ASP A 722 5.79 -20.31 3.56
N PRO A 723 4.53 -20.48 4.00
CA PRO A 723 3.48 -19.47 3.83
C PRO A 723 3.77 -18.11 4.50
N ILE A 724 4.57 -18.10 5.57
CA ILE A 724 4.99 -16.86 6.25
C ILE A 724 6.38 -16.39 5.78
N GLY A 725 6.88 -16.96 4.69
CA GLY A 725 8.17 -16.60 4.11
C GLY A 725 9.39 -17.11 4.87
N ALA A 726 9.25 -18.02 5.84
CA ALA A 726 10.37 -18.66 6.54
C ALA A 726 11.04 -19.71 5.63
N TRP A 727 12.34 -19.96 5.82
CA TRP A 727 13.05 -20.96 5.01
C TRP A 727 12.69 -22.40 5.41
N ARG A 728 12.44 -23.27 4.42
CA ARG A 728 12.16 -24.70 4.61
C ARG A 728 12.86 -25.55 3.55
N THR A 729 13.18 -26.79 3.90
CA THR A 729 13.72 -27.82 2.99
C THR A 729 12.73 -28.96 2.75
N GLU A 730 11.66 -29.04 3.55
CA GLU A 730 10.63 -30.08 3.48
C GLU A 730 9.23 -29.47 3.64
N TYR A 731 8.23 -30.08 3.01
CA TYR A 731 6.81 -29.85 3.28
C TYR A 731 6.37 -30.58 4.58
N GLY A 732 5.20 -30.26 5.13
CA GLY A 732 4.71 -30.81 6.41
C GLY A 732 4.64 -32.34 6.52
N LYS A 733 4.58 -33.08 5.40
CA LYS A 733 4.67 -34.55 5.35
C LYS A 733 6.11 -35.10 5.23
N LYS A 734 7.14 -34.28 5.52
CA LYS A 734 8.57 -34.57 5.30
C LYS A 734 8.93 -34.89 3.85
N LEU A 735 8.18 -34.29 2.93
CA LEU A 735 8.48 -34.40 1.49
C LEU A 735 9.53 -33.35 1.16
N PRO A 736 10.63 -33.70 0.48
CA PRO A 736 11.67 -32.73 0.13
C PRO A 736 11.12 -31.68 -0.84
N VAL A 737 11.59 -30.44 -0.69
CA VAL A 737 11.35 -29.36 -1.65
C VAL A 737 12.36 -29.48 -2.79
N ASP A 738 11.87 -29.50 -4.03
CA ASP A 738 12.68 -29.34 -5.24
C ASP A 738 12.37 -27.99 -5.86
N ALA A 739 13.29 -27.03 -5.69
CA ALA A 739 13.18 -25.67 -6.18
C ALA A 739 13.82 -25.45 -7.57
N SER A 740 14.36 -26.51 -8.19
CA SER A 740 14.99 -26.42 -9.50
C SER A 740 13.96 -26.15 -10.60
N GLY A 741 14.37 -25.54 -11.70
CA GLY A 741 13.47 -25.28 -12.81
C GLY A 741 14.20 -25.00 -14.12
N LYS A 742 13.41 -24.95 -15.19
CA LYS A 742 13.88 -24.62 -16.54
C LYS A 742 12.98 -23.55 -17.14
N LEU A 743 13.56 -22.41 -17.49
CA LEU A 743 12.83 -21.31 -18.13
C LEU A 743 12.46 -21.66 -19.58
N PRO A 744 11.45 -20.99 -20.16
CA PRO A 744 11.05 -21.20 -21.56
C PRO A 744 12.18 -21.03 -22.59
N SER A 745 13.14 -20.14 -22.29
CA SER A 745 14.34 -19.84 -23.09
C SER A 745 15.40 -20.96 -23.04
N GLY A 746 15.29 -21.89 -22.10
CA GLY A 746 16.12 -23.09 -22.03
C GLY A 746 17.11 -23.12 -20.86
N GLU A 747 17.39 -21.98 -20.22
CA GLU A 747 18.23 -21.92 -19.02
C GLU A 747 17.62 -22.71 -17.87
N VAL A 748 18.50 -23.32 -17.10
CA VAL A 748 18.16 -24.13 -15.92
C VAL A 748 18.69 -23.44 -14.68
N PHE A 749 18.02 -23.64 -13.55
CA PHE A 749 18.45 -23.17 -12.25
C PHE A 749 18.12 -24.21 -11.17
N ASP A 750 18.91 -24.22 -10.11
CA ASP A 750 18.73 -25.15 -8.98
C ASP A 750 17.93 -24.56 -7.82
N ASP A 751 17.98 -23.24 -7.65
CA ASP A 751 17.35 -22.55 -6.51
C ASP A 751 16.98 -21.07 -6.83
N ILE A 752 16.42 -20.39 -5.84
CA ILE A 752 16.04 -18.97 -5.94
C ILE A 752 17.22 -18.03 -6.26
N ARG A 753 18.45 -18.35 -5.85
CA ARG A 753 19.62 -17.47 -6.09
C ARG A 753 20.00 -17.51 -7.56
N GLN A 754 20.02 -18.70 -8.14
CA GLN A 754 20.24 -18.87 -9.58
C GLN A 754 19.08 -18.28 -10.40
N LEU A 755 17.82 -18.50 -10.00
CA LEU A 755 16.68 -17.84 -10.66
C LEU A 755 16.80 -16.31 -10.62
N ARG A 756 17.14 -15.74 -9.46
CA ARG A 756 17.33 -14.29 -9.31
C ARG A 756 18.40 -13.78 -10.26
N THR A 757 19.52 -14.49 -10.39
CA THR A 757 20.57 -14.16 -11.37
C THR A 757 20.02 -14.08 -12.80
N LEU A 758 19.19 -15.06 -13.21
CA LEU A 758 18.54 -15.06 -14.53
C LEU A 758 17.54 -13.91 -14.71
N LEU A 759 16.84 -13.49 -13.65
CA LEU A 759 15.93 -12.33 -13.69
C LEU A 759 16.68 -11.00 -13.73
N ILE A 760 17.83 -10.91 -13.04
CA ILE A 760 18.73 -9.75 -13.05
C ILE A 760 19.28 -9.52 -14.47
N GLU A 761 19.62 -10.58 -15.20
CA GLU A 761 20.01 -10.50 -16.61
C GLU A 761 18.88 -9.95 -17.50
N ARG A 762 17.62 -10.11 -17.08
CA ARG A 762 16.39 -9.66 -17.77
C ARG A 762 15.77 -8.41 -17.13
N HIS A 763 16.56 -7.62 -16.40
CA HIS A 763 16.08 -6.45 -15.66
C HIS A 763 15.35 -5.40 -16.53
N GLU A 764 15.58 -5.36 -17.85
CA GLU A 764 14.82 -4.51 -18.77
C GLU A 764 13.32 -4.88 -18.79
N THR A 765 12.99 -6.17 -18.74
CA THR A 765 11.59 -6.63 -18.63
C THR A 765 10.96 -6.16 -17.32
N PHE A 766 11.72 -6.20 -16.23
CA PHE A 766 11.26 -5.68 -14.95
C PHE A 766 11.07 -4.15 -14.99
N THR A 767 12.03 -3.42 -15.58
CA THR A 767 11.97 -1.96 -15.72
C THR A 767 10.75 -1.54 -16.53
N ARG A 768 10.45 -2.27 -17.61
CA ARG A 768 9.23 -2.08 -18.39
C ARG A 768 7.97 -2.34 -17.56
N SER A 769 7.90 -3.48 -16.87
CA SER A 769 6.76 -3.81 -16.02
C SER A 769 6.52 -2.75 -14.94
N LEU A 770 7.59 -2.27 -14.28
CA LEU A 770 7.50 -1.20 -13.29
C LEU A 770 7.02 0.11 -13.92
N THR A 771 7.50 0.45 -15.11
CA THR A 771 7.07 1.64 -15.87
C THR A 771 5.58 1.58 -16.17
N GLU A 772 5.07 0.46 -16.68
CA GLU A 772 3.64 0.26 -16.97
C GLU A 772 2.77 0.36 -15.71
N LYS A 773 3.23 -0.22 -14.59
CA LYS A 773 2.53 -0.14 -13.30
C LYS A 773 2.53 1.29 -12.74
N LEU A 774 3.66 2.01 -12.82
CA LEU A 774 3.76 3.42 -12.43
C LEU A 774 2.86 4.31 -13.29
N MET A 775 2.86 4.12 -14.61
CA MET A 775 1.99 4.87 -15.51
C MET A 775 0.51 4.59 -15.23
N THR A 776 0.13 3.33 -15.02
CA THR A 776 -1.25 2.96 -14.67
C THR A 776 -1.70 3.69 -13.41
N TYR A 777 -0.87 3.72 -12.37
CA TYR A 777 -1.16 4.43 -11.12
C TYR A 777 -1.17 5.96 -11.29
N ALA A 778 -0.20 6.52 -12.00
CA ALA A 778 -0.05 7.96 -12.20
C ALA A 778 -1.20 8.56 -13.02
N LEU A 779 -1.63 7.86 -14.06
CA LEU A 779 -2.73 8.27 -14.95
C LEU A 779 -4.10 7.92 -14.35
N GLY A 780 -4.19 6.85 -13.55
CA GLY A 780 -5.47 6.31 -13.06
C GLY A 780 -6.35 5.79 -14.18
N ARG A 781 -5.72 5.18 -15.17
CA ARG A 781 -6.34 4.38 -16.23
C ARG A 781 -5.33 3.30 -16.64
N GLU A 782 -5.81 2.28 -17.33
CA GLU A 782 -4.92 1.30 -17.95
C GLU A 782 -4.02 1.98 -18.99
N VAL A 783 -2.80 1.46 -19.12
CA VAL A 783 -1.96 1.77 -20.28
C VAL A 783 -2.59 1.16 -21.51
N GLU A 784 -2.78 1.98 -22.53
CA GLU A 784 -3.38 1.56 -23.79
C GLU A 784 -2.29 1.34 -24.83
N VAL A 785 -2.68 0.76 -25.96
CA VAL A 785 -1.81 0.63 -27.14
C VAL A 785 -1.14 1.96 -27.53
N GLY A 786 -1.84 3.08 -27.34
CA GLY A 786 -1.33 4.43 -27.61
C GLY A 786 -0.19 4.87 -26.69
N ASP A 787 -0.07 4.33 -25.47
CA ASP A 787 0.98 4.69 -24.51
C ASP A 787 2.30 3.96 -24.75
N ARG A 788 2.29 2.91 -25.57
CA ARG A 788 3.47 2.06 -25.79
C ARG A 788 4.71 2.81 -26.31
N PRO A 789 4.63 3.78 -27.25
CA PRO A 789 5.79 4.57 -27.65
C PRO A 789 6.37 5.41 -26.51
N THR A 790 5.51 5.88 -25.60
CA THR A 790 5.93 6.58 -24.38
C THR A 790 6.70 5.62 -23.47
N ILE A 791 6.17 4.42 -23.24
CA ILE A 791 6.83 3.38 -22.42
C ILE A 791 8.17 2.98 -23.04
N ASP A 792 8.22 2.76 -24.36
CA ASP A 792 9.43 2.38 -25.08
C ASP A 792 10.53 3.45 -24.91
N ARG A 793 10.18 4.73 -25.10
CA ARG A 793 11.12 5.85 -24.89
C ARG A 793 11.63 5.94 -23.45
N ILE A 794 10.73 5.82 -22.47
CA ILE A 794 11.11 5.82 -21.06
C ILE A 794 12.07 4.64 -20.77
N CYS A 795 11.81 3.46 -21.32
CA CYS A 795 12.69 2.30 -21.14
C CYS A 795 14.05 2.50 -21.82
N GLU A 796 14.09 3.14 -22.99
CA GLU A 796 15.34 3.51 -23.67
C GLU A 796 16.16 4.50 -22.83
N ASP A 797 15.53 5.53 -22.27
CA ASP A 797 16.18 6.50 -21.39
C ASP A 797 16.71 5.80 -20.11
N MET A 798 15.91 4.90 -19.52
CA MET A 798 16.27 4.12 -18.34
C MET A 798 17.32 3.03 -18.58
N ALA A 799 17.74 2.80 -19.83
CA ALA A 799 18.85 1.89 -20.13
C ALA A 799 20.22 2.48 -19.74
N ASP A 800 20.30 3.80 -19.52
CA ASP A 800 21.47 4.45 -18.96
C ASP A 800 21.66 4.03 -17.48
N PRO A 801 22.82 3.44 -17.11
CA PRO A 801 23.08 2.96 -15.75
C PRO A 801 23.07 4.06 -14.68
N ASP A 802 23.19 5.34 -15.07
CA ASP A 802 23.13 6.47 -14.13
C ASP A 802 21.68 6.87 -13.77
N GLN A 803 20.67 6.29 -14.44
CA GLN A 803 19.25 6.57 -14.19
C GLN A 803 18.67 5.70 -13.07
N GLY A 804 17.96 6.35 -12.15
CA GLY A 804 17.34 5.71 -10.99
C GLY A 804 15.82 5.75 -10.98
N LEU A 805 15.23 5.21 -9.90
CA LEU A 805 13.79 5.21 -9.70
C LEU A 805 13.17 6.63 -9.68
N ARG A 806 13.90 7.63 -9.19
CA ARG A 806 13.42 9.02 -9.20
C ARG A 806 13.36 9.55 -10.62
N ASP A 807 14.34 9.21 -11.44
CA ASP A 807 14.37 9.63 -12.84
C ASP A 807 13.27 8.94 -13.65
N LEU A 808 12.98 7.66 -13.36
CA LEU A 808 11.81 6.98 -13.92
C LEU A 808 10.50 7.73 -13.59
N ILE A 809 10.30 8.16 -12.35
CA ILE A 809 9.13 8.96 -11.96
C ILE A 809 9.10 10.31 -12.71
N GLN A 810 10.25 10.97 -12.86
CA GLN A 810 10.33 12.23 -13.63
C GLN A 810 10.02 12.00 -15.12
N ALA A 811 10.52 10.92 -15.71
CA ALA A 811 10.26 10.55 -17.09
C ALA A 811 8.77 10.25 -17.34
N VAL A 812 8.10 9.56 -16.39
CA VAL A 812 6.64 9.39 -16.43
C VAL A 812 5.91 10.73 -16.39
N VAL A 813 6.28 11.64 -15.47
CA VAL A 813 5.63 12.95 -15.33
C VAL A 813 5.88 13.87 -16.54
N ALA A 814 7.07 13.79 -17.15
CA ALA A 814 7.43 14.55 -18.35
C ALA A 814 6.84 13.96 -19.64
N SER A 815 6.24 12.78 -19.56
CA SER A 815 5.75 12.06 -20.74
C SER A 815 4.51 12.69 -21.37
N GLU A 816 4.34 12.45 -22.67
CA GLU A 816 3.15 12.88 -23.39
C GLU A 816 1.87 12.30 -22.78
N SER A 817 1.89 11.02 -22.39
CA SER A 817 0.76 10.34 -21.74
C SER A 817 0.34 11.00 -20.43
N PHE A 818 1.28 11.62 -19.69
CA PHE A 818 0.99 12.31 -18.44
C PHE A 818 0.57 13.77 -18.63
N LEU A 819 1.13 14.45 -19.64
CA LEU A 819 0.83 15.84 -19.96
C LEU A 819 -0.46 16.02 -20.77
N LYS A 820 -1.01 14.92 -21.32
CA LYS A 820 -2.22 14.92 -22.14
C LYS A 820 -3.29 13.97 -21.58
N ASN A 821 -4.55 14.20 -21.99
CA ASN A 821 -5.69 13.34 -21.69
C ASN A 821 -6.46 13.00 -22.95
#